data_AF-A0A493SW53-F1
#
_entry.id   AF-A0A493SW53-F1
#
_cell.length_a   1.000
_cell.length_b   1.000
_cell.length_c   1.000
_cell.angle_alpha   90.00
_cell.angle_beta   90.00
_cell.angle_gamma   90.00
#
_symmetry.space_group_name_H-M   'P 1'
#
loop_
_entity.id
_entity.type
_entity.pdbx_description
1 polymer ?
#
loop_
_entity_poly.entity_id
_entity_poly.type
_entity_poly.pdbx_seq_one_letter_code
_entity_poly.pdbx_strand_id
1 'polypeptide(L)'
;MSPRAVALGTEGPREPGRLGEPEPGAAPRGRRLLGAHHAGRCSAGPGAACRAGRGRPGLVRSGGRGAGRAMQPAIVITEQPVSVSVPVGYSFTLRCRAEARTSLQYQWFCQRQSVCCQIPGATKQDLPITAQQTQLYTCRVNDLYRNAVFSDWVKVEVHPCVARGLLPQLWQGEPVIILNPTEQKVEVGKPLLLQCAAMGVPAPSYQWYCNGNVLEHQKKKKLWITHAKVSDSGTYLCCASNSHGEHWTNAVDIHVGSCRSEKFFATGKIALLVGNNRYQHHPNLMAPVTDVFELSVLLKQLGFQVVSLLDLNKAEMVTAVSRFLQLLGKGVYAIFYYAGHGYEHLGRNYMVPIDAPQPYAPENCISVQRILQKMQQQQTALNLILLDTCRKWYNLECALSQVQPLEPWGNIVYGYATCEDAEAYELQDGEFSSGIFMKYLKKHILQEKKVTHMLEDVLEDIGRDPLVTGKQVMEIKHTLKEARSLTDPICPLGAAMERWGCGHEPPRETVTFPCGARAELRFQHLFSNVMSVCAKLQDPPAHITDAHLMLRQPTEVDDVANLEESRPDQVESLLASVCKQEEQDCIFQLCGLQKIQVDVVLQLDLHYTQLSTKKRTCESLQKILPKSLLGQFFSQRNYAQPKYQNTPAWADPKGQQASLRTGAGHSLPSSNPSNSSSEPEENDESSLSELCSALLRAGPGQDHP
;
A
#
# COMPACT_ATOMS: atom_id res chain seq x y z
N MET A 1 24.36 5.35 -29.45
CA MET A 1 23.81 3.99 -29.60
C MET A 1 22.49 3.97 -28.84
N SER A 2 21.36 3.84 -29.53
CA SER A 2 20.04 3.84 -28.90
C SER A 2 19.77 2.46 -28.28
N PRO A 3 19.22 2.36 -27.05
CA PRO A 3 18.91 1.08 -26.43
C PRO A 3 17.77 0.39 -27.20
N ARG A 4 17.95 -0.91 -27.50
CA ARG A 4 16.92 -1.76 -28.14
C ARG A 4 16.12 -2.46 -27.04
N ALA A 5 14.81 -2.22 -26.97
CA ALA A 5 13.90 -3.05 -26.20
C ALA A 5 13.65 -4.36 -26.98
N VAL A 6 13.78 -5.51 -26.33
CA VAL A 6 13.54 -6.83 -26.92
C VAL A 6 12.27 -7.40 -26.28
N ALA A 7 11.30 -7.79 -27.11
CA ALA A 7 10.04 -8.39 -26.68
C ALA A 7 10.25 -9.83 -26.22
N LEU A 8 9.60 -10.20 -25.12
CA LEU A 8 9.48 -11.59 -24.68
C LEU A 8 8.33 -12.26 -25.45
N GLY A 9 8.57 -12.48 -26.74
CA GLY A 9 7.60 -13.04 -27.67
C GLY A 9 7.80 -12.48 -29.07
N THR A 10 8.12 -13.34 -30.03
CA THR A 10 8.13 -12.96 -31.46
C THR A 10 7.21 -13.87 -32.25
N GLU A 11 6.07 -13.34 -32.65
CA GLU A 11 5.47 -13.57 -33.97
C GLU A 11 4.85 -12.26 -34.49
N GLY A 12 5.04 -11.98 -35.78
CA GLY A 12 4.83 -10.67 -36.41
C GLY A 12 3.37 -10.26 -36.65
N PRO A 13 3.08 -8.96 -36.90
CA PRO A 13 1.72 -8.45 -36.97
C PRO A 13 1.09 -8.56 -38.37
N ARG A 14 -0.21 -8.84 -38.43
CA ARG A 14 -1.11 -8.48 -39.54
C ARG A 14 -1.94 -7.26 -39.13
N GLU A 15 -2.09 -6.33 -40.07
CA GLU A 15 -2.74 -5.02 -39.93
C GLU A 15 -4.22 -5.10 -39.44
N PRO A 16 -4.69 -4.10 -38.65
CA PRO A 16 -6.12 -3.86 -38.49
C PRO A 16 -6.61 -2.63 -39.26
N GLY A 17 -7.77 -2.79 -39.89
CA GLY A 17 -8.54 -1.75 -40.57
C GLY A 17 -9.21 -0.75 -39.62
N ARG A 18 -9.47 0.44 -40.17
CA ARG A 18 -10.10 1.61 -39.54
C ARG A 18 -11.59 1.43 -39.19
N LEU A 19 -12.05 2.39 -38.37
CA LEU A 19 -13.42 2.91 -38.08
C LEU A 19 -13.85 2.53 -36.66
N GLY A 20 -14.33 3.39 -35.77
CA GLY A 20 -14.67 4.82 -35.79
C GLY A 20 -15.42 5.12 -34.48
N GLU A 21 -15.29 6.33 -33.95
CA GLU A 21 -16.07 6.90 -32.83
C GLU A 21 -16.41 8.36 -33.20
N PRO A 22 -17.31 9.10 -32.50
CA PRO A 22 -18.29 8.73 -31.47
C PRO A 22 -19.68 9.40 -31.72
N GLU A 23 -20.67 9.21 -30.84
CA GLU A 23 -21.72 10.22 -30.55
C GLU A 23 -22.32 10.00 -29.13
N PRO A 24 -22.58 11.06 -28.32
CA PRO A 24 -23.03 10.96 -26.93
C PRO A 24 -24.53 11.26 -26.74
N GLY A 25 -25.18 10.59 -25.77
CA GLY A 25 -26.61 10.74 -25.50
C GLY A 25 -26.97 10.94 -24.02
N ALA A 26 -27.38 12.18 -23.72
CA ALA A 26 -28.48 12.61 -22.83
C ALA A 26 -28.56 12.17 -21.35
N ALA A 27 -28.55 13.20 -20.47
CA ALA A 27 -29.11 13.19 -19.12
C ALA A 27 -30.62 13.54 -19.12
N PRO A 28 -31.39 13.21 -18.06
CA PRO A 28 -32.63 13.91 -17.77
C PRO A 28 -32.66 14.60 -16.40
N ARG A 29 -33.37 15.73 -16.40
CA ARG A 29 -33.73 16.60 -15.26
C ARG A 29 -34.95 16.06 -14.49
N GLY A 30 -34.92 16.27 -13.18
CA GLY A 30 -35.94 17.04 -12.45
C GLY A 30 -37.06 16.29 -11.73
N ARG A 31 -37.32 16.70 -10.46
CA ARG A 31 -38.65 17.12 -9.98
C ARG A 31 -38.60 17.75 -8.58
N ARG A 32 -39.14 18.97 -8.49
CA ARG A 32 -39.61 19.63 -7.26
C ARG A 32 -40.99 19.08 -6.90
N LEU A 33 -41.30 18.96 -5.61
CA LEU A 33 -42.66 18.95 -5.10
C LEU A 33 -42.75 19.82 -3.83
N LEU A 34 -43.79 20.66 -3.83
CA LEU A 34 -44.26 21.52 -2.75
C LEU A 34 -45.09 20.72 -1.74
N GLY A 35 -45.11 21.16 -0.48
CA GLY A 35 -46.09 20.72 0.51
C GLY A 35 -46.05 21.61 1.75
N ALA A 36 -47.09 22.43 1.94
CA ALA A 36 -47.36 23.20 3.14
C ALA A 36 -48.26 22.41 4.11
N HIS A 37 -48.11 22.59 5.43
CA HIS A 37 -49.18 23.00 6.36
C HIS A 37 -48.82 22.84 7.86
N HIS A 38 -49.16 23.91 8.59
CA HIS A 38 -49.75 23.98 9.94
C HIS A 38 -48.97 23.82 11.26
N ALA A 39 -49.36 24.75 12.14
CA ALA A 39 -48.93 25.04 13.50
C ALA A 39 -49.39 24.02 14.55
N GLY A 40 -48.64 23.95 15.66
CA GLY A 40 -49.04 23.32 16.91
C GLY A 40 -48.11 23.75 18.05
N ARG A 41 -48.69 24.15 19.18
CA ARG A 41 -48.09 24.88 20.31
C ARG A 41 -47.71 23.95 21.48
N CYS A 42 -46.78 24.43 22.30
CA CYS A 42 -46.58 24.24 23.75
C CYS A 42 -45.92 22.95 24.31
N SER A 43 -44.77 23.10 24.98
CA SER A 43 -44.66 23.05 26.46
C SER A 43 -43.22 23.34 26.94
N ALA A 44 -43.09 24.20 27.96
CA ALA A 44 -41.89 24.51 28.76
C ALA A 44 -41.90 23.66 30.06
N GLY A 45 -40.85 23.44 30.86
CA GLY A 45 -39.47 23.95 31.02
C GLY A 45 -38.73 22.99 32.00
N PRO A 46 -37.90 23.42 33.00
CA PRO A 46 -37.23 24.71 33.24
C PRO A 46 -35.75 24.60 33.79
N GLY A 47 -35.10 25.77 33.96
CA GLY A 47 -34.00 26.02 34.93
C GLY A 47 -32.72 26.63 34.29
N ALA A 48 -32.09 27.70 34.80
CA ALA A 48 -32.35 28.63 35.90
C ALA A 48 -31.53 29.94 35.70
N ALA A 49 -32.06 31.01 36.31
CA ALA A 49 -31.57 32.36 36.68
C ALA A 49 -30.10 32.80 36.36
N CYS A 50 -29.80 34.08 36.06
CA CYS A 50 -30.08 35.26 36.90
C CYS A 50 -30.22 36.57 36.09
N ARG A 51 -31.25 37.39 36.38
CA ARG A 51 -31.25 38.83 36.11
C ARG A 51 -32.07 39.59 37.17
N ALA A 52 -31.49 40.70 37.63
CA ALA A 52 -31.97 41.57 38.68
C ALA A 52 -33.17 42.43 38.25
N GLY A 53 -33.97 42.81 39.24
CA GLY A 53 -35.34 43.29 39.11
C GLY A 53 -35.54 44.67 38.49
N ARG A 54 -36.73 44.84 37.90
CA ARG A 54 -37.47 46.11 37.86
C ARG A 54 -38.95 45.82 38.14
N GLY A 55 -39.53 46.64 39.00
CA GLY A 55 -40.86 46.46 39.59
C GLY A 55 -42.03 46.71 38.64
N ARG A 56 -43.17 46.15 39.05
CA ARG A 56 -44.52 46.30 38.46
C ARG A 56 -45.05 47.73 38.62
N PRO A 57 -45.98 48.17 37.75
CA PRO A 57 -47.05 49.08 38.14
C PRO A 57 -48.40 48.37 38.20
N GLY A 58 -49.11 48.53 39.31
CA GLY A 58 -50.51 48.13 39.47
C GLY A 58 -51.46 49.16 38.88
N LEU A 59 -52.58 48.69 38.30
CA LEU A 59 -53.70 49.50 37.88
C LEU A 59 -54.51 49.97 39.10
N VAL A 60 -54.80 51.27 39.18
CA VAL A 60 -55.99 51.82 39.84
C VAL A 60 -56.64 52.79 38.85
N ARG A 61 -57.94 52.60 38.56
CA ARG A 61 -58.78 53.55 37.82
C ARG A 61 -59.41 54.53 38.81
N SER A 62 -59.30 55.84 38.54
CA SER A 62 -60.34 56.83 38.85
C SER A 62 -60.17 58.04 37.93
N GLY A 63 -61.29 58.54 37.41
CA GLY A 63 -61.33 59.55 36.35
C GLY A 63 -60.94 60.96 36.79
N GLY A 64 -60.52 61.74 35.79
CA GLY A 64 -60.34 63.19 35.86
C GLY A 64 -59.98 63.70 34.47
N ARG A 65 -60.84 64.53 33.87
CA ARG A 65 -60.55 65.24 32.61
C ARG A 65 -59.37 66.20 32.87
N GLY A 66 -58.30 66.06 32.11
CA GLY A 66 -57.14 66.96 32.13
C GLY A 66 -56.45 66.92 30.78
N ALA A 67 -56.21 68.09 30.21
CA ALA A 67 -55.76 68.33 28.85
C ALA A 67 -54.48 67.56 28.45
N GLY A 68 -54.39 67.29 27.14
CA GLY A 68 -53.37 66.44 26.54
C GLY A 68 -51.92 66.78 26.88
N ARG A 69 -51.15 65.72 27.17
CA ARG A 69 -49.73 65.64 26.85
C ARG A 69 -49.57 64.50 25.86
N ALA A 70 -49.35 64.84 24.60
CA ALA A 70 -48.87 63.87 23.62
C ALA A 70 -47.58 63.24 24.15
N MET A 71 -47.60 61.93 24.41
CA MET A 71 -46.39 61.15 24.70
C MET A 71 -45.42 61.37 23.53
N GLN A 72 -44.30 62.04 23.77
CA GLN A 72 -43.26 62.21 22.76
C GLN A 72 -42.73 60.81 22.38
N PRO A 73 -42.55 60.47 21.09
CA PRO A 73 -41.87 59.26 20.71
C PRO A 73 -40.42 59.41 21.16
N ALA A 74 -39.99 58.46 21.98
CA ALA A 74 -38.58 58.29 22.32
C ALA A 74 -37.77 58.09 21.02
N ILE A 75 -36.47 58.39 21.06
CA ILE A 75 -35.55 58.10 19.95
C ILE A 75 -35.66 56.61 19.60
N VAL A 76 -35.94 56.29 18.33
CA VAL A 76 -36.00 54.92 17.83
C VAL A 76 -34.95 54.75 16.73
N ILE A 77 -34.02 53.80 16.91
CA ILE A 77 -33.07 53.42 15.86
C ILE A 77 -33.82 52.56 14.83
N THR A 78 -33.90 53.02 13.59
CA THR A 78 -34.62 52.37 12.47
C THR A 78 -33.70 51.53 11.59
N GLU A 79 -32.40 51.85 11.55
CA GLU A 79 -31.37 51.05 10.88
C GLU A 79 -30.20 50.86 11.85
N GLN A 80 -29.96 49.63 12.27
CA GLN A 80 -28.79 49.26 13.05
C GLN A 80 -27.58 49.06 12.13
N PRO A 81 -26.36 49.41 12.55
CA PRO A 81 -25.18 49.00 11.83
C PRO A 81 -25.08 47.46 11.80
N VAL A 82 -24.38 46.94 10.80
CA VAL A 82 -24.13 45.49 10.64
C VAL A 82 -22.66 45.17 10.89
N SER A 83 -22.40 44.00 11.49
CA SER A 83 -21.04 43.47 11.59
C SER A 83 -20.53 43.12 10.19
N VAL A 84 -19.21 43.20 9.96
CA VAL A 84 -18.57 42.90 8.67
C VAL A 84 -17.31 42.06 8.85
N SER A 85 -16.96 41.27 7.85
CA SER A 85 -15.76 40.42 7.82
C SER A 85 -15.05 40.66 6.48
N VAL A 86 -13.94 41.40 6.48
CA VAL A 86 -13.32 41.95 5.26
C VAL A 86 -11.79 41.87 5.30
N PRO A 87 -11.08 41.93 4.17
CA PRO A 87 -9.62 41.98 4.18
C PRO A 87 -9.10 43.35 4.60
N VAL A 88 -7.84 43.40 5.03
CA VAL A 88 -7.14 44.66 5.32
C VAL A 88 -7.15 45.59 4.11
N GLY A 89 -7.41 46.88 4.32
CA GLY A 89 -7.53 47.91 3.30
C GLY A 89 -8.92 48.02 2.64
N TYR A 90 -9.83 47.07 2.85
CA TYR A 90 -11.18 47.14 2.28
C TYR A 90 -11.97 48.31 2.88
N SER A 91 -12.67 49.06 2.05
CA SER A 91 -13.43 50.25 2.46
C SER A 91 -14.93 50.02 2.36
N PHE A 92 -15.67 50.38 3.41
CA PHE A 92 -17.12 50.21 3.51
C PHE A 92 -17.70 51.27 4.46
N THR A 93 -19.03 51.35 4.56
CA THR A 93 -19.72 52.34 5.41
C THR A 93 -20.61 51.64 6.44
N LEU A 94 -20.40 51.93 7.72
CA LEU A 94 -21.36 51.59 8.77
C LEU A 94 -22.48 52.64 8.77
N ARG A 95 -23.73 52.19 8.87
CA ARG A 95 -24.92 53.04 8.84
C ARG A 95 -25.69 52.91 10.14
N CYS A 96 -26.11 54.04 10.70
CA CYS A 96 -27.03 54.09 11.83
C CYS A 96 -28.10 55.14 11.49
N ARG A 97 -29.37 54.75 11.41
CA ARG A 97 -30.49 55.68 11.19
C ARG A 97 -31.42 55.62 12.39
N ALA A 98 -31.96 56.77 12.76
CA ALA A 98 -32.91 56.89 13.85
C ALA A 98 -33.95 57.95 13.54
N GLU A 99 -35.10 57.82 14.17
CA GLU A 99 -36.23 58.73 14.06
C GLU A 99 -36.59 59.29 15.44
N ALA A 100 -36.90 60.59 15.47
CA ALA A 100 -37.39 61.31 16.64
C ALA A 100 -38.20 62.53 16.19
N ARG A 101 -38.90 63.19 17.12
CA ARG A 101 -39.62 64.45 16.83
C ARG A 101 -38.73 65.68 16.70
N THR A 102 -37.48 65.58 17.10
CA THR A 102 -36.50 66.66 17.05
C THR A 102 -35.29 66.25 16.21
N SER A 103 -34.48 67.24 15.82
CA SER A 103 -33.19 66.99 15.19
C SER A 103 -32.32 66.06 16.03
N LEU A 104 -31.69 65.10 15.36
CA LEU A 104 -30.85 64.08 15.97
C LEU A 104 -29.37 64.42 15.77
N GLN A 105 -28.57 64.12 16.78
CA GLN A 105 -27.12 64.21 16.76
C GLN A 105 -26.53 62.81 16.90
N TYR A 106 -25.52 62.50 16.08
CA TYR A 106 -24.85 61.22 16.08
C TYR A 106 -23.42 61.39 16.63
N GLN A 107 -22.90 60.35 17.26
CA GLN A 107 -21.50 60.26 17.62
C GLN A 107 -21.05 58.79 17.63
N TRP A 108 -20.05 58.46 16.83
CA TRP A 108 -19.49 57.11 16.81
C TRP A 108 -18.38 56.89 17.83
N PHE A 109 -18.31 55.65 18.29
CA PHE A 109 -17.32 55.17 19.25
C PHE A 109 -16.68 53.88 18.71
N CYS A 110 -15.41 53.67 19.03
CA CYS A 110 -14.70 52.42 18.77
C CYS A 110 -14.13 51.87 20.09
N GLN A 111 -14.04 50.55 20.19
CA GLN A 111 -13.39 49.91 21.33
C GLN A 111 -11.92 49.60 21.01
N ARG A 112 -11.00 50.18 21.79
CA ARG A 112 -9.56 49.91 21.72
C ARG A 112 -9.10 49.37 23.07
N GLN A 113 -8.54 48.15 23.11
CA GLN A 113 -8.03 47.53 24.35
C GLN A 113 -9.04 47.60 25.51
N SER A 114 -10.31 47.27 25.22
CA SER A 114 -11.43 47.32 26.16
C SER A 114 -11.92 48.71 26.58
N VAL A 115 -11.27 49.79 26.15
CA VAL A 115 -11.73 51.18 26.38
C VAL A 115 -12.58 51.66 25.20
N CYS A 116 -13.74 52.23 25.51
CA CYS A 116 -14.61 52.87 24.53
C CYS A 116 -14.12 54.30 24.27
N CYS A 117 -13.62 54.56 23.06
CA CYS A 117 -13.08 55.85 22.66
C CYS A 117 -14.00 56.50 21.63
N GLN A 118 -14.34 57.78 21.86
CA GLN A 118 -15.04 58.59 20.87
C GLN A 118 -14.16 58.77 19.63
N ILE A 119 -14.74 58.61 18.44
CA ILE A 119 -14.06 58.90 17.18
C ILE A 119 -14.26 60.40 16.87
N PRO A 120 -13.22 61.25 16.92
CA PRO A 120 -13.37 62.68 16.70
C PRO A 120 -13.95 62.98 15.31
N GLY A 121 -14.95 63.87 15.24
CA GLY A 121 -15.58 64.28 13.98
C GLY A 121 -16.56 63.28 13.36
N ALA A 122 -16.71 62.07 13.92
CA ALA A 122 -17.66 61.07 13.45
C ALA A 122 -19.09 61.35 13.95
N THR A 123 -19.68 62.44 13.47
CA THR A 123 -20.99 62.95 13.91
C THR A 123 -22.13 62.75 12.90
N LYS A 124 -21.87 62.01 11.83
CA LYS A 124 -22.85 61.67 10.79
C LYS A 124 -23.48 60.30 11.05
N GLN A 125 -24.65 60.10 10.48
CA GLN A 125 -25.38 58.82 10.44
C GLN A 125 -24.61 57.71 9.69
N ASP A 126 -23.68 58.10 8.82
CA ASP A 126 -22.79 57.20 8.06
C ASP A 126 -21.35 57.37 8.50
N LEU A 127 -20.70 56.25 8.83
CA LEU A 127 -19.29 56.19 9.19
C LEU A 127 -18.51 55.39 8.12
N PRO A 128 -17.78 56.06 7.21
CA PRO A 128 -16.88 55.37 6.29
C PRO A 128 -15.68 54.81 7.07
N ILE A 129 -15.35 53.54 6.83
CA ILE A 129 -14.26 52.80 7.45
C ILE A 129 -13.37 52.19 6.37
N THR A 130 -12.06 52.36 6.51
CA THR A 130 -11.07 51.52 5.84
C THR A 130 -10.55 50.51 6.86
N ALA A 131 -10.78 49.23 6.61
CA ALA A 131 -10.45 48.13 7.51
C ALA A 131 -8.93 48.02 7.74
N GLN A 132 -8.46 48.30 8.95
CA GLN A 132 -7.04 48.16 9.31
C GLN A 132 -6.81 47.10 10.38
N GLN A 133 -7.74 47.00 11.33
CA GLN A 133 -7.65 46.08 12.46
C GLN A 133 -9.05 45.72 12.96
N THR A 134 -9.16 44.55 13.59
CA THR A 134 -10.43 44.07 14.13
C THR A 134 -10.86 44.92 15.32
N GLN A 135 -12.04 45.55 15.23
CA GLN A 135 -12.56 46.46 16.26
C GLN A 135 -14.08 46.38 16.39
N LEU A 136 -14.58 46.83 17.54
CA LEU A 136 -16.01 46.98 17.82
C LEU A 136 -16.40 48.45 17.71
N TYR A 137 -17.57 48.71 17.13
CA TYR A 137 -18.13 50.05 16.93
C TYR A 137 -19.56 50.12 17.47
N THR A 138 -19.94 51.30 17.96
CA THR A 138 -21.32 51.64 18.33
C THR A 138 -21.56 53.12 18.02
N CYS A 139 -22.81 53.46 17.71
CA CYS A 139 -23.24 54.83 17.49
C CYS A 139 -24.13 55.29 18.64
N ARG A 140 -23.83 56.46 19.21
CA ARG A 140 -24.75 57.15 20.11
C ARG A 140 -25.59 58.12 19.31
N VAL A 141 -26.90 58.02 19.46
CA VAL A 141 -27.87 58.98 18.93
C VAL A 141 -28.47 59.75 20.09
N ASN A 142 -28.41 61.08 20.04
CA ASN A 142 -29.05 61.93 21.03
C ASN A 142 -29.95 62.98 20.39
N ASP A 143 -30.99 63.39 21.13
CA ASP A 143 -31.89 64.46 20.74
C ASP A 143 -31.47 65.81 21.36
N LEU A 144 -32.25 66.87 21.07
CA LEU A 144 -32.02 68.22 21.63
C LEU A 144 -32.28 68.30 23.14
N TYR A 145 -33.00 67.33 23.72
CA TYR A 145 -33.31 67.24 25.14
C TYR A 145 -32.31 66.37 25.92
N ARG A 146 -31.20 65.98 25.28
CA ARG A 146 -30.13 65.12 25.85
C ARG A 146 -30.59 63.69 26.19
N ASN A 147 -31.69 63.22 25.63
CA ASN A 147 -31.98 61.79 25.63
C ASN A 147 -30.98 61.10 24.71
N ALA A 148 -30.43 59.95 25.12
CA ALA A 148 -29.42 59.23 24.35
C ALA A 148 -29.74 57.74 24.27
N VAL A 149 -29.62 57.19 23.06
CA VAL A 149 -29.74 55.75 22.77
C VAL A 149 -28.49 55.32 22.02
N PHE A 150 -28.00 54.12 22.32
CA PHE A 150 -26.86 53.53 21.61
C PHE A 150 -27.35 52.47 20.63
N SER A 151 -26.70 52.40 19.47
CA SER A 151 -26.85 51.28 18.54
C SER A 151 -26.29 50.00 19.15
N ASP A 152 -26.62 48.88 18.55
CA ASP A 152 -25.95 47.63 18.85
C ASP A 152 -24.45 47.75 18.54
N TRP A 153 -23.66 47.00 19.30
CA TRP A 153 -22.23 46.87 19.04
C TRP A 153 -22.02 45.97 17.82
N VAL A 154 -21.30 46.48 16.83
CA VAL A 154 -20.94 45.73 15.63
C VAL A 154 -19.46 45.46 15.58
N LYS A 155 -19.10 44.26 15.14
CA LYS A 155 -17.70 43.86 14.97
C LYS A 155 -17.31 44.05 13.51
N VAL A 156 -16.24 44.81 13.29
CA VAL A 156 -15.51 44.85 12.03
C VAL A 156 -14.34 43.88 12.20
N GLU A 157 -14.43 42.70 11.59
CA GLU A 157 -13.37 41.71 11.60
C GLU A 157 -12.49 41.85 10.37
N VAL A 158 -11.18 41.98 10.59
CA VAL A 158 -10.19 42.26 9.55
C VAL A 158 -9.23 41.10 9.42
N HIS A 159 -9.10 40.58 8.20
CA HIS A 159 -8.24 39.45 7.87
C HIS A 159 -6.94 39.93 7.19
N PRO A 160 -5.75 39.65 7.75
CA PRO A 160 -4.46 40.14 7.23
C PRO A 160 -3.92 39.35 6.02
N CYS A 161 -4.44 38.15 5.74
CA CYS A 161 -3.80 37.16 4.86
C CYS A 161 -4.47 36.93 3.50
N VAL A 162 -5.39 37.79 3.06
CA VAL A 162 -6.01 37.59 1.74
C VAL A 162 -5.03 38.11 0.69
N ALA A 163 -4.32 37.18 0.04
CA ALA A 163 -3.44 37.47 -1.07
C ALA A 163 -4.13 38.42 -2.06
N ARG A 164 -3.38 39.44 -2.51
CA ARG A 164 -3.80 40.39 -3.57
C ARG A 164 -4.31 39.59 -4.77
N GLY A 165 -5.62 39.40 -4.90
CA GLY A 165 -6.21 38.68 -6.04
C GLY A 165 -7.58 38.02 -5.81
N LEU A 166 -8.08 37.89 -4.57
CA LEU A 166 -9.31 37.11 -4.31
C LEU A 166 -10.64 37.89 -4.30
N LEU A 167 -10.62 39.22 -4.34
CA LEU A 167 -11.87 39.98 -4.46
C LEU A 167 -12.10 40.31 -5.95
N PRO A 168 -13.18 39.81 -6.57
CA PRO A 168 -13.64 40.33 -7.85
C PRO A 168 -13.78 41.86 -7.74
N GLN A 169 -13.49 42.61 -8.81
CA GLN A 169 -13.77 44.06 -8.87
C GLN A 169 -15.25 44.41 -8.56
N LEU A 170 -16.13 43.42 -8.49
CA LEU A 170 -17.58 43.49 -8.32
C LEU A 170 -18.11 42.76 -7.06
N TRP A 171 -17.28 42.41 -6.07
CA TRP A 171 -17.76 41.75 -4.83
C TRP A 171 -18.83 42.60 -4.13
N GLN A 172 -20.03 42.05 -3.96
CA GLN A 172 -21.20 42.76 -3.38
C GLN A 172 -21.40 42.48 -1.89
N GLY A 173 -20.51 41.69 -1.28
CA GLY A 173 -20.56 41.35 0.13
C GLY A 173 -21.10 39.95 0.41
N GLU A 174 -21.32 39.12 -0.61
CA GLU A 174 -21.64 37.71 -0.49
C GLU A 174 -20.55 36.92 0.26
N PRO A 175 -20.87 35.79 0.93
CA PRO A 175 -19.90 35.04 1.71
C PRO A 175 -18.81 34.40 0.82
N VAL A 176 -17.55 34.57 1.19
CA VAL A 176 -16.40 33.94 0.50
C VAL A 176 -15.56 33.18 1.53
N ILE A 177 -15.37 31.87 1.34
CA ILE A 177 -14.55 31.06 2.25
C ILE A 177 -13.08 31.46 2.08
N ILE A 178 -12.42 31.80 3.19
CA ILE A 178 -10.98 32.12 3.24
C ILE A 178 -10.19 31.10 4.07
N LEU A 179 -10.87 30.24 4.83
CA LEU A 179 -10.26 29.13 5.55
C LEU A 179 -11.20 27.93 5.49
N ASN A 180 -10.73 26.86 4.87
CA ASN A 180 -11.39 25.55 4.88
C ASN A 180 -10.95 24.75 6.11
N PRO A 181 -11.81 23.85 6.63
CA PRO A 181 -11.40 22.89 7.64
C PRO A 181 -10.42 21.85 7.05
N THR A 182 -9.61 21.25 7.92
CA THR A 182 -8.54 20.30 7.54
C THR A 182 -8.83 18.90 8.07
N GLU A 183 -8.52 17.88 7.26
CA GLU A 183 -8.69 16.47 7.64
C GLU A 183 -7.89 16.12 8.89
N GLN A 184 -8.50 15.35 9.78
CA GLN A 184 -7.90 14.97 11.07
C GLN A 184 -8.26 13.54 11.45
N LYS A 185 -7.25 12.82 11.96
CA LYS A 185 -7.41 11.54 12.66
C LYS A 185 -7.28 11.81 14.16
N VAL A 186 -8.33 11.52 14.93
CA VAL A 186 -8.42 11.88 16.36
C VAL A 186 -8.63 10.63 17.20
N GLU A 187 -7.90 10.53 18.32
CA GLU A 187 -8.09 9.41 19.24
C GLU A 187 -9.38 9.56 20.05
N VAL A 188 -10.05 8.46 20.37
CA VAL A 188 -11.23 8.48 21.26
C VAL A 188 -10.89 9.21 22.57
N GLY A 189 -11.72 10.18 22.94
CA GLY A 189 -11.59 11.00 24.14
C GLY A 189 -10.72 12.25 24.00
N LYS A 190 -9.95 12.40 22.91
CA LYS A 190 -9.16 13.62 22.61
C LYS A 190 -10.05 14.72 22.03
N PRO A 191 -9.62 15.99 22.14
CA PRO A 191 -10.36 17.10 21.56
C PRO A 191 -10.17 17.16 20.03
N LEU A 192 -11.25 17.44 19.31
CA LEU A 192 -11.28 17.71 17.87
C LEU A 192 -11.66 19.18 17.63
N LEU A 193 -10.85 19.88 16.84
CA LEU A 193 -11.08 21.27 16.46
C LEU A 193 -11.15 21.42 14.94
N LEU A 194 -12.31 21.77 14.41
CA LEU A 194 -12.46 22.20 13.02
C LEU A 194 -12.66 23.71 12.97
N GLN A 195 -12.04 24.35 11.98
CA GLN A 195 -12.10 25.80 11.79
C GLN A 195 -12.55 26.13 10.36
N CYS A 196 -13.45 27.09 10.26
CA CYS A 196 -13.88 27.69 9.01
C CYS A 196 -13.91 29.20 9.18
N ALA A 197 -13.48 29.95 8.17
CA ALA A 197 -13.60 31.40 8.15
C ALA A 197 -14.03 31.88 6.76
N ALA A 198 -14.89 32.89 6.76
CA ALA A 198 -15.42 33.52 5.58
C ALA A 198 -15.42 35.05 5.70
N MET A 199 -15.23 35.72 4.56
CA MET A 199 -15.49 37.15 4.37
C MET A 199 -16.95 37.36 4.01
N GLY A 200 -17.48 38.57 4.26
CA GLY A 200 -18.86 38.95 3.95
C GLY A 200 -19.24 40.31 4.52
N VAL A 201 -20.11 41.01 3.80
CA VAL A 201 -20.77 42.25 4.21
C VAL A 201 -22.28 42.07 3.98
N PRO A 202 -23.09 41.76 5.00
CA PRO A 202 -22.76 41.59 6.42
C PRO A 202 -21.87 40.38 6.74
N ALA A 203 -21.25 40.37 7.92
CA ALA A 203 -20.43 39.27 8.41
C ALA A 203 -21.23 37.94 8.35
N PRO A 204 -20.67 36.87 7.75
CA PRO A 204 -21.40 35.62 7.61
C PRO A 204 -21.69 34.95 8.96
N SER A 205 -22.86 34.35 9.06
CA SER A 205 -23.21 33.35 10.07
C SER A 205 -22.73 31.97 9.62
N TYR A 206 -22.47 31.07 10.56
CA TYR A 206 -21.92 29.74 10.27
C TYR A 206 -22.89 28.66 10.73
N GLN A 207 -22.89 27.52 10.05
CA GLN A 207 -23.59 26.32 10.48
C GLN A 207 -22.80 25.09 10.05
N TRP A 208 -22.49 24.19 10.99
CA TRP A 208 -21.79 22.94 10.73
C TRP A 208 -22.74 21.79 10.42
N TYR A 209 -22.25 20.86 9.59
CA TYR A 209 -22.92 19.64 9.17
C TYR A 209 -21.97 18.44 9.32
N CYS A 210 -22.52 17.28 9.67
CA CYS A 210 -21.82 16.00 9.68
C CYS A 210 -22.67 14.95 8.96
N ASN A 211 -22.10 14.28 7.95
CA ASN A 211 -22.78 13.25 7.16
C ASN A 211 -24.13 13.75 6.58
N GLY A 212 -24.17 15.01 6.14
CA GLY A 212 -25.37 15.66 5.61
C GLY A 212 -26.36 16.18 6.68
N ASN A 213 -26.17 15.88 7.96
CA ASN A 213 -27.06 16.33 9.04
C ASN A 213 -26.58 17.63 9.68
N VAL A 214 -27.50 18.50 10.05
CA VAL A 214 -27.22 19.74 10.78
C VAL A 214 -26.73 19.41 12.19
N LEU A 215 -25.56 19.93 12.57
CA LEU A 215 -25.11 19.90 13.96
C LEU A 215 -25.76 21.04 14.73
N GLU A 216 -26.83 20.72 15.46
CA GLU A 216 -27.58 21.72 16.22
C GLU A 216 -26.65 22.51 17.17
N HIS A 217 -26.89 23.82 17.27
CA HIS A 217 -26.12 24.75 18.11
C HIS A 217 -24.66 24.98 17.69
N GLN A 218 -24.15 24.31 16.65
CA GLN A 218 -22.80 24.53 16.11
C GLN A 218 -22.78 25.64 15.07
N LYS A 219 -22.91 26.89 15.54
CA LYS A 219 -23.03 28.10 14.69
C LYS A 219 -21.81 29.01 14.69
N LYS A 220 -20.67 28.51 15.18
CA LYS A 220 -19.42 29.27 15.32
C LYS A 220 -18.43 28.89 14.22
N LYS A 221 -17.48 29.78 13.96
CA LYS A 221 -16.31 29.54 13.09
C LYS A 221 -15.49 28.30 13.48
N LYS A 222 -15.54 27.94 14.77
CA LYS A 222 -14.84 26.80 15.34
C LYS A 222 -15.84 25.78 15.86
N LEU A 223 -15.75 24.55 15.37
CA LEU A 223 -16.43 23.40 15.95
C LEU A 223 -15.44 22.71 16.89
N TRP A 224 -15.80 22.62 18.17
CA TRP A 224 -14.97 22.04 19.22
C TRP A 224 -15.71 20.88 19.87
N ILE A 225 -15.20 19.67 19.65
CA ILE A 225 -15.67 18.45 20.32
C ILE A 225 -14.63 18.14 21.39
N THR A 226 -15.00 18.25 22.67
CA THR A 226 -14.09 18.12 23.82
C THR A 226 -13.56 16.70 23.99
N HIS A 227 -14.42 15.71 23.77
CA HIS A 227 -14.13 14.30 23.90
C HIS A 227 -14.70 13.56 22.70
N ALA A 228 -13.86 13.38 21.68
CA ALA A 228 -14.27 12.75 20.43
C ALA A 228 -14.68 11.28 20.66
N LYS A 229 -15.82 10.88 20.10
CA LYS A 229 -16.36 9.51 20.11
C LYS A 229 -16.27 8.94 18.71
N VAL A 230 -16.28 7.61 18.58
CA VAL A 230 -16.28 6.93 17.26
C VAL A 230 -17.46 7.39 16.39
N SER A 231 -18.61 7.68 17.02
CA SER A 231 -19.81 8.24 16.38
C SER A 231 -19.61 9.63 15.78
N ASP A 232 -18.55 10.35 16.17
CA ASP A 232 -18.23 11.68 15.66
C ASP A 232 -17.40 11.58 14.36
N SER A 233 -17.09 10.37 13.88
CA SER A 233 -16.48 10.15 12.57
C SER A 233 -17.46 10.46 11.45
N GLY A 234 -16.95 11.03 10.36
CA GLY A 234 -17.77 11.35 9.20
C GLY A 234 -17.23 12.52 8.40
N THR A 235 -18.01 12.91 7.40
CA THR A 235 -17.72 14.02 6.51
C THR A 235 -18.32 15.30 7.07
N TYR A 236 -17.48 16.29 7.35
CA TYR A 236 -17.88 17.58 7.89
C TYR A 236 -17.87 18.67 6.82
N LEU A 237 -18.85 19.57 6.91
CA LEU A 237 -19.00 20.75 6.06
C LEU A 237 -19.42 21.94 6.92
N CYS A 238 -18.97 23.14 6.56
CA CYS A 238 -19.47 24.38 7.14
C CYS A 238 -20.12 25.23 6.05
N CYS A 239 -21.35 25.68 6.29
CA CYS A 239 -22.02 26.69 5.48
C CYS A 239 -21.80 28.07 6.11
N ALA A 240 -21.32 29.02 5.32
CA ALA A 240 -21.24 30.43 5.70
C ALA A 240 -22.31 31.23 4.92
N SER A 241 -23.21 31.92 5.61
CA SER A 241 -24.35 32.60 4.99
C SER A 241 -24.57 34.01 5.53
N ASN A 242 -25.03 34.91 4.65
CA ASN A 242 -25.51 36.24 5.01
C ASN A 242 -26.72 36.63 4.11
N SER A 243 -27.14 37.90 4.15
CA SER A 243 -28.27 38.38 3.36
C SER A 243 -28.07 38.33 1.84
N HIS A 244 -26.84 38.16 1.36
CA HIS A 244 -26.50 38.11 -0.07
C HIS A 244 -26.32 36.68 -0.61
N GLY A 245 -26.31 35.66 0.25
CA GLY A 245 -26.22 34.27 -0.17
C GLY A 245 -25.53 33.37 0.85
N GLU A 246 -25.17 32.18 0.39
CA GLU A 246 -24.42 31.18 1.15
C GLU A 246 -23.27 30.61 0.33
N HIS A 247 -22.20 30.20 1.02
CA HIS A 247 -21.06 29.52 0.42
C HIS A 247 -20.56 28.42 1.38
N TRP A 248 -20.23 27.27 0.81
CA TRP A 248 -19.87 26.06 1.55
C TRP A 248 -18.35 25.85 1.54
N THR A 249 -17.81 25.30 2.62
CA THR A 249 -16.42 24.82 2.63
C THR A 249 -16.28 23.54 1.81
N ASN A 250 -15.04 23.15 1.53
CA ASN A 250 -14.76 21.79 1.11
C ASN A 250 -15.22 20.78 2.17
N ALA A 251 -15.65 19.61 1.72
CA ALA A 251 -15.93 18.48 2.59
C ALA A 251 -14.63 17.96 3.19
N VAL A 252 -14.65 17.61 4.47
CA VAL A 252 -13.48 17.11 5.19
C VAL A 252 -13.83 15.84 5.95
N ASP A 253 -13.06 14.77 5.77
CA ASP A 253 -13.29 13.51 6.45
C ASP A 253 -12.54 13.46 7.79
N ILE A 254 -13.28 13.11 8.83
CA ILE A 254 -12.77 12.96 10.19
C ILE A 254 -12.92 11.52 10.62
N HIS A 255 -11.80 10.95 11.08
CA HIS A 255 -11.76 9.60 11.61
C HIS A 255 -11.45 9.66 13.11
N VAL A 256 -12.45 9.30 13.92
CA VAL A 256 -12.31 9.15 15.37
C VAL A 256 -12.25 7.67 15.71
N GLY A 257 -11.07 7.22 16.13
CA GLY A 257 -10.83 5.82 16.46
C GLY A 257 -9.82 5.71 17.59
N SER A 258 -9.51 4.50 18.03
CA SER A 258 -8.29 4.35 18.83
C SER A 258 -7.12 4.65 17.90
N CYS A 259 -6.41 5.77 18.09
CA CYS A 259 -5.02 5.79 17.64
C CYS A 259 -4.25 4.87 18.57
N ARG A 260 -4.35 3.58 18.28
CA ARG A 260 -3.09 2.88 18.13
C ARG A 260 -2.53 3.46 16.83
N SER A 261 -1.31 3.98 16.86
CA SER A 261 -0.46 3.68 15.71
C SER A 261 -0.47 2.16 15.65
N GLU A 262 -1.39 1.56 14.89
CA GLU A 262 -1.28 0.16 14.55
C GLU A 262 -0.15 0.11 13.53
N LYS A 263 1.08 0.26 14.02
CA LYS A 263 2.17 -0.49 13.41
C LYS A 263 1.66 -1.91 13.42
N PHE A 264 1.27 -2.39 12.25
CA PHE A 264 0.94 -3.77 12.09
C PHE A 264 2.23 -4.55 12.37
N PHE A 265 2.08 -5.75 12.91
CA PHE A 265 3.21 -6.63 13.14
C PHE A 265 3.03 -7.86 12.28
N ALA A 266 4.12 -8.31 11.69
CA ALA A 266 4.22 -9.64 11.13
C ALA A 266 4.61 -10.61 12.25
N THR A 267 4.05 -11.82 12.29
CA THR A 267 4.59 -12.89 13.15
C THR A 267 5.89 -13.46 12.59
N GLY A 268 6.04 -13.38 11.26
CA GLY A 268 7.26 -13.67 10.51
C GLY A 268 7.17 -13.05 9.11
N LYS A 269 8.30 -12.91 8.44
CA LYS A 269 8.40 -12.37 7.09
C LYS A 269 9.16 -13.35 6.22
N ILE A 270 8.52 -13.90 5.19
CA ILE A 270 9.08 -14.97 4.37
C ILE A 270 8.86 -14.65 2.89
N ALA A 271 9.90 -14.81 2.08
CA ALA A 271 9.86 -14.55 0.65
C ALA A 271 10.47 -15.70 -0.14
N LEU A 272 9.77 -16.14 -1.18
CA LEU A 272 10.29 -17.03 -2.21
C LEU A 272 10.40 -16.24 -3.53
N LEU A 273 11.61 -16.17 -4.08
CA LEU A 273 11.92 -15.48 -5.33
C LEU A 273 12.45 -16.51 -6.31
N VAL A 274 11.85 -16.60 -7.48
CA VAL A 274 12.26 -17.53 -8.54
C VAL A 274 12.56 -16.74 -9.82
N GLY A 275 13.74 -16.95 -10.39
CA GLY A 275 14.16 -16.33 -11.65
C GLY A 275 14.53 -17.40 -12.67
N ASN A 276 13.70 -17.61 -13.68
CA ASN A 276 13.98 -18.58 -14.74
C ASN A 276 14.51 -17.84 -15.97
N ASN A 277 15.74 -18.16 -16.37
CA ASN A 277 16.51 -17.45 -17.38
C ASN A 277 16.94 -18.36 -18.54
N ARG A 278 17.43 -19.57 -18.23
CA ARG A 278 18.03 -20.53 -19.17
C ARG A 278 17.03 -21.62 -19.55
N TYR A 279 16.15 -21.33 -20.50
CA TYR A 279 15.13 -22.26 -20.97
C TYR A 279 15.72 -23.23 -22.01
N GLN A 280 15.27 -24.49 -21.95
CA GLN A 280 15.76 -25.54 -22.86
C GLN A 280 15.11 -25.45 -24.25
N HIS A 281 13.83 -25.07 -24.29
CA HIS A 281 13.01 -25.08 -25.49
C HIS A 281 12.41 -23.71 -25.85
N HIS A 282 12.79 -22.65 -25.11
CA HIS A 282 12.25 -21.29 -25.28
C HIS A 282 13.38 -20.26 -25.27
N PRO A 283 13.15 -19.02 -25.74
CA PRO A 283 14.18 -17.98 -25.73
C PRO A 283 14.68 -17.70 -24.30
N ASN A 284 16.01 -17.60 -24.15
CA ASN A 284 16.62 -17.23 -22.89
C ASN A 284 16.38 -15.76 -22.56
N LEU A 285 16.26 -15.49 -21.26
CA LEU A 285 16.10 -14.15 -20.72
C LEU A 285 17.45 -13.60 -20.25
N MET A 286 17.46 -12.34 -19.82
CA MET A 286 18.68 -11.69 -19.30
C MET A 286 18.44 -10.87 -18.03
N ALA A 287 17.21 -10.46 -17.72
CA ALA A 287 16.91 -9.71 -16.50
C ALA A 287 16.67 -10.55 -15.21
N PRO A 288 16.10 -11.78 -15.25
CA PRO A 288 15.69 -12.49 -14.04
C PRO A 288 16.78 -12.66 -12.98
N VAL A 289 18.03 -12.85 -13.40
CA VAL A 289 19.18 -12.99 -12.49
C VAL A 289 19.38 -11.70 -11.68
N THR A 290 19.50 -10.56 -12.35
CA THR A 290 19.67 -9.25 -11.71
C THR A 290 18.46 -8.91 -10.84
N ASP A 291 17.25 -9.15 -11.34
CA ASP A 291 16.04 -8.73 -10.65
C ASP A 291 15.81 -9.51 -9.34
N VAL A 292 16.00 -10.83 -9.37
CA VAL A 292 15.93 -11.67 -8.17
C VAL A 292 17.03 -11.29 -7.19
N PHE A 293 18.25 -11.01 -7.67
CA PHE A 293 19.35 -10.60 -6.81
C PHE A 293 19.03 -9.28 -6.10
N GLU A 294 18.67 -8.22 -6.84
CA GLU A 294 18.36 -6.90 -6.28
C GLU A 294 17.20 -6.98 -5.26
N LEU A 295 16.11 -7.66 -5.63
CA LEU A 295 14.96 -7.82 -4.74
C LEU A 295 15.34 -8.60 -3.47
N SER A 296 16.17 -9.64 -3.60
CA SER A 296 16.60 -10.44 -2.45
C SER A 296 17.35 -9.60 -1.41
N VAL A 297 18.21 -8.68 -1.87
CA VAL A 297 18.97 -7.78 -0.99
C VAL A 297 18.03 -6.82 -0.27
N LEU A 298 17.08 -6.21 -0.99
CA LEU A 298 16.13 -5.25 -0.44
C LEU A 298 15.19 -5.90 0.58
N LEU A 299 14.69 -7.11 0.30
CA LEU A 299 13.81 -7.84 1.21
C LEU A 299 14.56 -8.31 2.47
N LYS A 300 15.83 -8.73 2.36
CA LYS A 300 16.68 -9.03 3.52
C LYS A 300 16.85 -7.81 4.43
N GLN A 301 17.02 -6.60 3.87
CA GLN A 301 17.08 -5.36 4.66
C GLN A 301 15.77 -5.08 5.42
N LEU A 302 14.63 -5.52 4.89
CA LEU A 302 13.31 -5.42 5.52
C LEU A 302 13.04 -6.52 6.56
N GLY A 303 14.01 -7.41 6.81
CA GLY A 303 13.91 -8.51 7.77
C GLY A 303 13.16 -9.74 7.24
N PHE A 304 13.00 -9.88 5.92
CA PHE A 304 12.47 -11.12 5.35
C PHE A 304 13.50 -12.24 5.38
N GLN A 305 13.04 -13.45 5.66
CA GLN A 305 13.75 -14.67 5.31
C GLN A 305 13.52 -14.94 3.83
N VAL A 306 14.59 -14.84 3.04
CA VAL A 306 14.53 -14.85 1.57
C VAL A 306 15.14 -16.13 1.03
N VAL A 307 14.37 -16.88 0.25
CA VAL A 307 14.84 -17.99 -0.58
C VAL A 307 14.82 -17.53 -2.04
N SER A 308 15.99 -17.37 -2.63
CA SER A 308 16.17 -16.94 -4.02
C SER A 308 16.70 -18.10 -4.86
N LEU A 309 16.01 -18.46 -5.93
CA LEU A 309 16.32 -19.63 -6.75
C LEU A 309 16.36 -19.25 -8.23
N LEU A 310 17.35 -19.76 -8.95
CA LEU A 310 17.47 -19.58 -10.40
C LEU A 310 17.25 -20.88 -11.17
N ASP A 311 16.72 -20.75 -12.39
CA ASP A 311 16.67 -21.80 -13.41
C ASP A 311 16.11 -23.13 -12.89
N LEU A 312 14.86 -23.10 -12.42
CA LEU A 312 14.18 -24.25 -11.85
C LEU A 312 13.35 -25.00 -12.89
N ASN A 313 13.49 -26.32 -12.90
CA ASN A 313 12.57 -27.20 -13.64
C ASN A 313 11.21 -27.33 -12.92
N LYS A 314 10.22 -27.96 -13.56
CA LYS A 314 8.87 -28.07 -13.00
C LYS A 314 8.85 -28.74 -11.62
N ALA A 315 9.56 -29.86 -11.46
CA ALA A 315 9.59 -30.62 -10.21
C ALA A 315 10.28 -29.82 -9.07
N GLU A 316 11.34 -29.09 -9.40
CA GLU A 316 12.07 -28.22 -8.48
C GLU A 316 11.22 -27.02 -8.05
N MET A 317 10.52 -26.36 -8.97
CA MET A 317 9.59 -25.27 -8.65
C MET A 317 8.46 -25.76 -7.73
N VAL A 318 7.86 -26.92 -8.03
CA VAL A 318 6.84 -27.55 -7.16
C VAL A 318 7.38 -27.80 -5.76
N THR A 319 8.60 -28.34 -5.67
CA THR A 319 9.27 -28.60 -4.39
C THR A 319 9.54 -27.31 -3.62
N ALA A 320 10.01 -26.27 -4.31
CA ALA A 320 10.31 -24.98 -3.70
C ALA A 320 9.05 -24.30 -3.16
N VAL A 321 7.97 -24.30 -3.94
CA VAL A 321 6.65 -23.79 -3.52
C VAL A 321 6.12 -24.58 -2.33
N SER A 322 6.22 -25.91 -2.35
CA SER A 322 5.77 -26.76 -1.24
C SER A 322 6.47 -26.41 0.08
N ARG A 323 7.80 -26.25 0.05
CA ARG A 323 8.59 -25.85 1.22
C ARG A 323 8.28 -24.43 1.67
N PHE A 324 8.12 -23.50 0.73
CA PHE A 324 7.69 -22.14 1.05
C PHE A 324 6.36 -22.14 1.78
N LEU A 325 5.37 -22.92 1.33
CA LEU A 325 4.06 -23.02 1.98
C LEU A 325 4.15 -23.62 3.39
N GLN A 326 5.04 -24.59 3.62
CA GLN A 326 5.27 -25.19 4.96
C GLN A 326 5.84 -24.19 5.96
N LEU A 327 6.51 -23.15 5.48
CA LEU A 327 7.07 -22.09 6.30
C LEU A 327 6.06 -21.02 6.71
N LEU A 328 4.94 -20.94 6.00
CA LEU A 328 3.91 -19.96 6.28
C LEU A 328 3.07 -20.38 7.48
N GLY A 329 2.53 -19.39 8.18
CA GLY A 329 1.64 -19.62 9.30
C GLY A 329 0.85 -18.37 9.63
N LYS A 330 0.07 -18.47 10.72
CA LYS A 330 -0.83 -17.41 11.14
C LYS A 330 -0.08 -16.10 11.37
N GLY A 331 -0.50 -15.05 10.66
CA GLY A 331 0.07 -13.70 10.82
C GLY A 331 1.37 -13.42 10.07
N VAL A 332 1.88 -14.39 9.28
CA VAL A 332 3.11 -14.22 8.48
C VAL A 332 2.84 -13.30 7.29
N TYR A 333 3.86 -12.52 6.92
CA TYR A 333 3.88 -11.76 5.67
C TYR A 333 4.63 -12.60 4.64
N ALA A 334 3.91 -13.01 3.60
CA ALA A 334 4.39 -13.90 2.57
C ALA A 334 4.56 -13.14 1.26
N ILE A 335 5.76 -13.19 0.68
CA ILE A 335 6.05 -12.66 -0.65
C ILE A 335 6.38 -13.82 -1.58
N PHE A 336 5.71 -13.87 -2.72
CA PHE A 336 6.07 -14.75 -3.83
C PHE A 336 6.40 -13.90 -5.05
N TYR A 337 7.63 -13.98 -5.52
CA TYR A 337 8.12 -13.26 -6.69
C TYR A 337 8.56 -14.25 -7.76
N TYR A 338 8.12 -14.04 -8.99
CA TYR A 338 8.56 -14.83 -10.13
C TYR A 338 8.91 -13.90 -11.31
N ALA A 339 10.11 -14.10 -11.86
CA ALA A 339 10.56 -13.47 -13.10
C ALA A 339 10.90 -14.55 -14.13
N GLY A 340 10.28 -14.48 -15.30
CA GLY A 340 10.43 -15.50 -16.33
C GLY A 340 9.34 -15.49 -17.39
N HIS A 341 9.33 -16.53 -18.23
CA HIS A 341 8.21 -16.80 -19.13
C HIS A 341 6.97 -17.16 -18.31
N GLY A 342 5.85 -16.61 -18.74
CA GLY A 342 4.55 -16.81 -18.13
C GLY A 342 3.46 -16.46 -19.13
N TYR A 343 2.23 -16.87 -18.82
CA TYR A 343 1.05 -16.54 -19.59
C TYR A 343 -0.17 -16.46 -18.70
N GLU A 344 -1.21 -15.84 -19.24
CA GLU A 344 -2.52 -15.76 -18.60
C GLU A 344 -3.59 -16.36 -19.51
N HIS A 345 -4.43 -17.24 -18.97
CA HIS A 345 -5.58 -17.78 -19.68
C HIS A 345 -6.83 -17.68 -18.80
N LEU A 346 -7.80 -16.88 -19.24
CA LEU A 346 -9.08 -16.62 -18.54
C LEU A 346 -8.85 -16.16 -17.09
N GLY A 347 -7.95 -15.18 -16.90
CA GLY A 347 -7.57 -14.64 -15.59
C GLY A 347 -6.69 -15.55 -14.73
N ARG A 348 -6.31 -16.75 -15.22
CA ARG A 348 -5.39 -17.67 -14.52
C ARG A 348 -3.97 -17.50 -15.01
N ASN A 349 -3.05 -17.30 -14.07
CA ASN A 349 -1.66 -17.01 -14.36
C ASN A 349 -0.83 -18.27 -14.17
N TYR A 350 0.02 -18.56 -15.16
CA TYR A 350 0.86 -19.74 -15.18
C TYR A 350 2.32 -19.34 -15.37
N MET A 351 3.17 -19.91 -14.52
CA MET A 351 4.63 -19.77 -14.61
C MET A 351 5.19 -20.94 -15.42
N VAL A 352 6.11 -20.64 -16.34
CA VAL A 352 6.71 -21.62 -17.25
C VAL A 352 8.07 -22.07 -16.71
N PRO A 353 8.26 -23.35 -16.35
CA PRO A 353 9.55 -23.89 -15.95
C PRO A 353 10.59 -23.92 -17.08
N ILE A 354 11.88 -24.02 -16.76
CA ILE A 354 12.95 -24.04 -17.79
C ILE A 354 12.91 -25.25 -18.72
N ASP A 355 12.31 -26.36 -18.27
CA ASP A 355 12.17 -27.63 -18.97
C ASP A 355 10.82 -27.76 -19.70
N ALA A 356 10.00 -26.69 -19.75
CA ALA A 356 8.72 -26.74 -20.43
C ALA A 356 8.88 -26.99 -21.93
N PRO A 357 8.11 -27.92 -22.53
CA PRO A 357 8.19 -28.22 -23.97
C PRO A 357 7.69 -27.05 -24.82
N GLN A 358 7.93 -27.12 -26.14
CA GLN A 358 7.39 -26.17 -27.11
C GLN A 358 6.47 -26.91 -28.12
N PRO A 359 5.15 -26.62 -28.14
CA PRO A 359 4.41 -25.72 -27.25
C PRO A 359 4.21 -26.31 -25.84
N TYR A 360 4.08 -25.45 -24.84
CA TYR A 360 3.69 -25.87 -23.49
C TYR A 360 2.16 -25.81 -23.31
N ALA A 361 1.70 -26.52 -22.29
CA ALA A 361 0.31 -26.63 -21.86
C ALA A 361 0.22 -26.41 -20.34
N PRO A 362 -0.97 -26.15 -19.76
CA PRO A 362 -1.17 -25.92 -18.33
C PRO A 362 -0.59 -27.00 -17.43
N GLU A 363 -0.65 -28.26 -17.85
CA GLU A 363 -0.06 -29.39 -17.12
C GLU A 363 1.47 -29.27 -17.03
N ASN A 364 2.13 -28.60 -17.96
CA ASN A 364 3.58 -28.37 -17.94
C ASN A 364 3.97 -27.16 -17.08
N CYS A 365 3.00 -26.38 -16.62
CA CYS A 365 3.20 -25.08 -15.98
C CYS A 365 2.70 -25.08 -14.54
N ILE A 366 2.94 -23.98 -13.82
CA ILE A 366 2.52 -23.84 -12.41
C ILE A 366 1.51 -22.72 -12.28
N SER A 367 0.30 -23.07 -11.85
CA SER A 367 -0.76 -22.09 -11.58
C SER A 367 -0.49 -21.29 -10.32
N VAL A 368 -0.41 -19.96 -10.47
CA VAL A 368 -0.19 -19.02 -9.37
C VAL A 368 -1.39 -18.99 -8.42
N GLN A 369 -2.62 -19.14 -8.94
CA GLN A 369 -3.84 -19.15 -8.13
C GLN A 369 -3.87 -20.32 -7.14
N ARG A 370 -3.34 -21.49 -7.52
CA ARG A 370 -3.20 -22.64 -6.61
C ARG A 370 -2.23 -22.33 -5.47
N ILE A 371 -1.16 -21.59 -5.75
CA ILE A 371 -0.21 -21.13 -4.71
C ILE A 371 -0.93 -20.18 -3.75
N LEU A 372 -1.63 -19.17 -4.27
CA LEU A 372 -2.36 -18.21 -3.45
C LEU A 372 -3.40 -18.91 -2.55
N GLN A 373 -4.17 -19.85 -3.09
CA GLN A 373 -5.15 -20.61 -2.32
C GLN A 373 -4.49 -21.32 -1.14
N LYS A 374 -3.34 -21.98 -1.36
CA LYS A 374 -2.58 -22.63 -0.28
C LYS A 374 -1.98 -21.62 0.70
N MET A 375 -1.55 -20.44 0.25
CA MET A 375 -1.08 -19.38 1.15
C MET A 375 -2.20 -18.89 2.07
N GLN A 376 -3.43 -18.73 1.56
CA GLN A 376 -4.59 -18.35 2.37
C GLN A 376 -4.95 -19.39 3.43
N GLN A 377 -4.83 -20.68 3.10
CA GLN A 377 -5.07 -21.78 4.04
C GLN A 377 -4.12 -21.73 5.25
N GLN A 378 -2.95 -21.09 5.12
CA GLN A 378 -1.99 -20.89 6.22
C GLN A 378 -2.32 -19.68 7.13
N GLN A 379 -3.43 -18.98 6.89
CA GLN A 379 -3.87 -17.82 7.69
C GLN A 379 -2.84 -16.67 7.76
N THR A 380 -2.10 -16.45 6.68
CA THR A 380 -1.14 -15.35 6.55
C THR A 380 -1.81 -13.99 6.71
N ALA A 381 -1.09 -13.01 7.26
CA ALA A 381 -1.60 -11.64 7.41
C ALA A 381 -1.46 -10.80 6.14
N LEU A 382 -0.50 -11.14 5.28
CA LEU A 382 -0.26 -10.48 4.00
C LEU A 382 0.22 -11.51 2.98
N ASN A 383 -0.43 -11.54 1.82
CA ASN A 383 -0.01 -12.32 0.65
C ASN A 383 0.30 -11.34 -0.49
N LEU A 384 1.58 -11.12 -0.76
CA LEU A 384 2.04 -10.30 -1.87
C LEU A 384 2.60 -11.19 -2.96
N ILE A 385 1.95 -11.18 -4.13
CA ILE A 385 2.38 -11.92 -5.32
C ILE A 385 2.84 -10.90 -6.36
N LEU A 386 4.09 -11.01 -6.78
CA LEU A 386 4.71 -10.15 -7.77
C LEU A 386 5.10 -10.99 -8.99
N LEU A 387 4.52 -10.70 -10.15
CA LEU A 387 4.74 -11.47 -11.38
C LEU A 387 5.38 -10.57 -12.43
N ASP A 388 6.65 -10.83 -12.72
CA ASP A 388 7.41 -10.20 -13.80
C ASP A 388 7.49 -11.13 -15.00
N THR A 389 6.34 -11.27 -15.68
CA THR A 389 6.15 -12.18 -16.80
C THR A 389 5.27 -11.54 -17.87
N CYS A 390 5.34 -12.07 -19.09
CA CYS A 390 4.26 -11.88 -20.06
C CYS A 390 2.94 -12.46 -19.52
N ARG A 391 1.83 -11.91 -19.99
CA ARG A 391 0.47 -12.35 -19.65
C ARG A 391 -0.36 -12.60 -20.92
N LYS A 392 0.31 -12.94 -22.01
CA LYS A 392 -0.29 -13.21 -23.30
C LYS A 392 -0.37 -14.71 -23.55
N TRP A 393 -1.48 -15.16 -24.11
CA TRP A 393 -1.73 -16.57 -24.38
C TRP A 393 -2.00 -16.82 -25.85
N TYR A 394 -1.39 -17.87 -26.40
CA TYR A 394 -1.36 -18.14 -27.84
C TYR A 394 -2.04 -19.46 -28.24
N ASN A 395 -2.53 -20.29 -27.30
CA ASN A 395 -3.09 -21.63 -27.60
C ASN A 395 -4.57 -21.77 -27.20
N LEU A 396 -5.50 -21.61 -28.14
CA LEU A 396 -6.95 -21.55 -27.86
C LEU A 396 -7.62 -22.86 -27.38
N GLU A 397 -6.93 -24.01 -27.40
CA GLU A 397 -7.53 -25.33 -27.15
C GLU A 397 -6.89 -26.04 -25.94
N CYS A 398 -7.09 -25.54 -24.71
CA CYS A 398 -6.63 -26.29 -23.54
C CYS A 398 -7.58 -26.23 -22.35
N ALA A 399 -7.69 -27.36 -21.64
CA ALA A 399 -8.49 -27.49 -20.45
C ALA A 399 -7.93 -26.64 -19.30
N LEU A 400 -8.85 -26.00 -18.60
CA LEU A 400 -8.58 -24.98 -17.61
C LEU A 400 -8.31 -25.64 -16.24
N SER A 401 -7.19 -25.33 -15.56
CA SER A 401 -6.92 -25.87 -14.21
C SER A 401 -8.07 -25.57 -13.24
N GLN A 402 -8.72 -26.58 -12.66
CA GLN A 402 -9.75 -26.33 -11.64
C GLN A 402 -9.13 -25.62 -10.41
N VAL A 403 -9.76 -24.52 -9.97
CA VAL A 403 -9.37 -23.74 -8.80
C VAL A 403 -10.63 -23.41 -8.01
N GLN A 404 -10.61 -23.68 -6.70
CA GLN A 404 -11.73 -23.32 -5.84
C GLN A 404 -11.82 -21.81 -5.63
N PRO A 405 -13.01 -21.26 -5.35
CA PRO A 405 -13.17 -19.84 -5.04
C PRO A 405 -12.24 -19.41 -3.89
N LEU A 406 -11.55 -18.29 -4.08
CA LEU A 406 -10.72 -17.69 -3.03
C LEU A 406 -11.62 -17.02 -1.98
N GLU A 407 -11.28 -17.23 -0.72
CA GLU A 407 -12.02 -16.64 0.41
C GLU A 407 -11.67 -15.14 0.56
N PRO A 408 -12.62 -14.26 0.95
CA PRO A 408 -12.45 -12.81 0.96
C PRO A 408 -11.75 -12.30 2.24
N TRP A 409 -10.62 -12.89 2.61
CA TRP A 409 -9.85 -12.55 3.81
C TRP A 409 -9.34 -11.10 3.84
N GLY A 410 -9.20 -10.46 2.67
CA GLY A 410 -8.83 -9.05 2.58
C GLY A 410 -7.36 -8.77 2.87
N ASN A 411 -6.47 -9.70 2.51
CA ASN A 411 -5.04 -9.71 2.81
C ASN A 411 -4.16 -9.99 1.57
N ILE A 412 -4.71 -9.86 0.36
CA ILE A 412 -4.03 -10.22 -0.91
C ILE A 412 -3.67 -8.97 -1.69
N VAL A 413 -2.47 -8.97 -2.27
CA VAL A 413 -2.02 -7.98 -3.25
C VAL A 413 -1.29 -8.70 -4.38
N TYR A 414 -1.72 -8.44 -5.62
CA TYR A 414 -1.00 -8.79 -6.83
C TYR A 414 -0.38 -7.53 -7.44
N GLY A 415 0.90 -7.59 -7.78
CA GLY A 415 1.57 -6.65 -8.67
C GLY A 415 2.02 -7.36 -9.93
N TYR A 416 1.35 -7.11 -11.04
CA TYR A 416 1.72 -7.63 -12.35
C TYR A 416 2.59 -6.62 -13.07
N ALA A 417 3.73 -7.05 -13.60
CA ALA A 417 4.62 -6.18 -14.36
C ALA A 417 3.96 -5.62 -15.62
N THR A 418 2.99 -6.33 -16.20
CA THR A 418 2.24 -5.93 -17.39
C THR A 418 0.74 -6.24 -17.23
N CYS A 419 -0.11 -5.65 -18.09
CA CYS A 419 -1.55 -5.86 -18.09
C CYS A 419 -1.93 -7.20 -18.73
N GLU A 420 -3.20 -7.59 -18.62
CA GLU A 420 -3.72 -8.79 -19.29
C GLU A 420 -3.49 -8.71 -20.81
N ASP A 421 -3.15 -9.84 -21.43
CA ASP A 421 -2.83 -9.97 -22.85
C ASP A 421 -1.64 -9.12 -23.37
N ALA A 422 -0.78 -8.64 -22.46
CA ALA A 422 0.40 -7.86 -22.79
C ALA A 422 1.72 -8.57 -22.47
N GLU A 423 2.79 -8.04 -23.05
CA GLU A 423 4.16 -8.51 -22.84
C GLU A 423 4.85 -7.69 -21.76
N ALA A 424 5.77 -8.34 -21.04
CA ALA A 424 6.74 -7.66 -20.19
C ALA A 424 8.07 -7.55 -20.95
N TYR A 425 8.79 -6.44 -20.76
CA TYR A 425 10.01 -6.14 -21.50
C TYR A 425 11.20 -5.96 -20.57
N GLU A 426 12.39 -6.25 -21.11
CA GLU A 426 13.68 -6.03 -20.46
C GLU A 426 14.43 -4.89 -21.16
N LEU A 427 15.11 -4.06 -20.38
CA LEU A 427 15.97 -2.99 -20.91
C LEU A 427 17.43 -3.44 -20.94
N GLN A 428 18.11 -3.18 -22.05
CA GLN A 428 19.56 -3.36 -22.18
C GLN A 428 20.26 -2.01 -21.97
N ASP A 429 20.69 -1.76 -20.72
CA ASP A 429 21.47 -0.58 -20.32
C ASP A 429 22.94 -0.99 -20.03
N GLY A 430 23.72 -1.32 -21.06
CA GLY A 430 25.15 -1.64 -20.89
C GLY A 430 25.43 -3.06 -20.36
N GLU A 431 26.30 -3.21 -19.35
CA GLU A 431 26.73 -4.52 -18.79
C GLU A 431 25.66 -5.21 -17.93
N PHE A 432 24.62 -4.48 -17.47
CA PHE A 432 23.56 -5.02 -16.62
C PHE A 432 22.18 -4.79 -17.26
N SER A 433 21.42 -5.87 -17.46
CA SER A 433 19.99 -5.82 -17.80
C SER A 433 19.17 -5.93 -16.54
N SER A 434 18.20 -5.00 -16.37
CA SER A 434 17.19 -5.08 -15.31
C SER A 434 15.80 -5.04 -15.96
N GLY A 435 14.86 -5.78 -15.37
CA GLY A 435 13.46 -5.76 -15.78
C GLY A 435 12.88 -4.38 -15.56
N ILE A 436 12.00 -3.94 -16.46
CA ILE A 436 11.35 -2.63 -16.34
C ILE A 436 10.64 -2.51 -15.00
N PHE A 437 9.96 -3.57 -14.54
CA PHE A 437 9.24 -3.57 -13.28
C PHE A 437 10.20 -3.41 -12.08
N MET A 438 11.27 -4.20 -12.03
CA MET A 438 12.26 -4.14 -10.95
C MET A 438 12.97 -2.77 -10.86
N LYS A 439 13.28 -2.16 -12.02
CA LYS A 439 13.92 -0.84 -12.13
C LYS A 439 13.24 0.24 -11.29
N TYR A 440 11.90 0.23 -11.20
CA TYR A 440 11.14 1.18 -10.39
C TYR A 440 10.77 0.61 -9.02
N LEU A 441 10.44 -0.69 -8.93
CA LEU A 441 10.09 -1.32 -7.65
C LEU A 441 11.15 -1.09 -6.57
N LYS A 442 12.45 -1.20 -6.93
CA LYS A 442 13.55 -0.98 -5.99
C LYS A 442 13.62 0.40 -5.35
N LYS A 443 13.06 1.43 -6.00
CA LYS A 443 13.02 2.81 -5.48
C LYS A 443 11.99 2.97 -4.34
N HIS A 444 10.95 2.14 -4.33
CA HIS A 444 9.79 2.30 -3.45
C HIS A 444 9.66 1.21 -2.40
N ILE A 445 10.21 0.01 -2.62
CA ILE A 445 9.99 -1.16 -1.76
C ILE A 445 10.42 -0.96 -0.29
N LEU A 446 11.41 -0.09 -0.03
CA LEU A 446 11.90 0.22 1.32
C LEU A 446 11.10 1.31 2.05
N GLN A 447 10.12 1.94 1.39
CA GLN A 447 9.36 3.06 1.97
C GLN A 447 8.33 2.57 2.99
N GLU A 448 8.19 3.30 4.11
CA GLU A 448 7.16 3.04 5.13
C GLU A 448 5.77 3.48 4.64
N LYS A 449 5.21 2.70 3.71
CA LYS A 449 3.89 2.90 3.11
C LYS A 449 3.10 1.59 3.07
N LYS A 450 1.77 1.70 2.97
CA LYS A 450 0.90 0.55 2.65
C LYS A 450 1.38 -0.07 1.34
N VAL A 451 1.43 -1.40 1.27
CA VAL A 451 1.92 -2.12 0.08
C VAL A 451 1.23 -1.65 -1.21
N THR A 452 -0.08 -1.40 -1.18
CA THR A 452 -0.82 -0.92 -2.37
C THR A 452 -0.36 0.46 -2.81
N HIS A 453 -0.19 1.42 -1.88
CA HIS A 453 0.31 2.75 -2.21
C HIS A 453 1.77 2.72 -2.69
N MET A 454 2.59 1.82 -2.15
CA MET A 454 3.96 1.60 -2.65
C MET A 454 3.94 1.13 -4.11
N LEU A 455 3.06 0.19 -4.46
CA LEU A 455 2.91 -0.26 -5.85
C LEU A 455 2.27 0.79 -6.77
N GLU A 456 1.37 1.63 -6.24
CA GLU A 456 0.81 2.78 -6.97
C GLU A 456 1.90 3.79 -7.33
N ASP A 457 2.85 4.08 -6.42
CA ASP A 457 4.00 4.93 -6.75
C ASP A 457 4.83 4.31 -7.89
N VAL A 458 5.07 2.98 -7.86
CA VAL A 458 5.78 2.25 -8.91
C VAL A 458 5.04 2.36 -10.25
N LEU A 459 3.72 2.21 -10.23
CA LEU A 459 2.85 2.36 -11.40
C LEU A 459 2.93 3.78 -11.99
N GLU A 460 2.88 4.81 -11.15
CA GLU A 460 3.05 6.21 -11.59
C GLU A 460 4.41 6.46 -12.22
N ASP A 461 5.47 5.92 -11.61
CA ASP A 461 6.85 6.07 -12.08
C ASP A 461 7.06 5.40 -13.45
N ILE A 462 6.51 4.19 -13.64
CA ILE A 462 6.50 3.50 -14.94
C ILE A 462 5.73 4.31 -15.98
N GLY A 463 4.56 4.83 -15.62
CA GLY A 463 3.71 5.62 -16.52
C GLY A 463 4.36 6.93 -16.99
N ARG A 464 5.25 7.51 -16.18
CA ARG A 464 5.97 8.76 -16.49
C ARG A 464 7.23 8.55 -17.34
N ASP A 465 7.75 7.32 -17.46
CA ASP A 465 8.99 7.07 -18.23
C ASP A 465 8.72 6.99 -19.74
N PRO A 466 9.20 7.96 -20.55
CA PRO A 466 8.93 7.99 -21.99
C PRO A 466 9.45 6.79 -22.79
N LEU A 467 10.42 6.03 -22.25
CA LEU A 467 10.97 4.84 -22.92
C LEU A 467 10.05 3.63 -22.79
N VAL A 468 9.19 3.64 -21.77
CA VAL A 468 8.31 2.54 -21.35
C VAL A 468 6.83 2.85 -21.65
N THR A 469 6.43 4.12 -21.61
CA THR A 469 5.06 4.57 -21.89
C THR A 469 4.56 3.98 -23.23
N GLY A 470 3.45 3.24 -23.18
CA GLY A 470 2.83 2.60 -24.35
C GLY A 470 3.42 1.24 -24.74
N LYS A 471 4.47 0.76 -24.06
CA LYS A 471 5.03 -0.60 -24.24
C LYS A 471 4.61 -1.54 -23.12
N GLN A 472 4.76 -1.12 -21.86
CA GLN A 472 4.44 -1.93 -20.70
C GLN A 472 3.58 -1.11 -19.73
N VAL A 473 2.49 -1.70 -19.26
CA VAL A 473 1.56 -1.08 -18.30
C VAL A 473 1.40 -2.02 -17.12
N MET A 474 1.91 -1.61 -15.96
CA MET A 474 1.77 -2.37 -14.72
C MET A 474 0.30 -2.44 -14.28
N GLU A 475 -0.09 -3.55 -13.65
CA GLU A 475 -1.44 -3.74 -13.12
C GLU A 475 -1.39 -4.16 -11.65
N ILE A 476 -2.28 -3.59 -10.83
CA ILE A 476 -2.40 -3.91 -9.39
C ILE A 476 -3.80 -4.46 -9.14
N LYS A 477 -3.91 -5.68 -8.59
CA LYS A 477 -5.17 -6.25 -8.09
C LYS A 477 -5.03 -6.56 -6.61
N HIS A 478 -5.90 -6.05 -5.74
CA HIS A 478 -5.78 -6.32 -4.31
C HIS A 478 -7.11 -6.39 -3.57
N THR A 479 -7.11 -7.14 -2.46
CA THR A 479 -8.17 -7.14 -1.46
C THR A 479 -7.69 -6.61 -0.11
N LEU A 480 -6.42 -6.18 -0.01
CA LEU A 480 -5.79 -5.72 1.23
C LEU A 480 -6.54 -4.54 1.89
N LYS A 481 -7.26 -4.85 2.98
CA LYS A 481 -8.04 -3.88 3.75
C LYS A 481 -7.14 -3.06 4.68
N GLU A 482 -6.28 -3.74 5.41
CA GLU A 482 -5.42 -3.16 6.44
C GLU A 482 -4.23 -2.40 5.84
N ALA A 483 -3.72 -1.39 6.54
CA ALA A 483 -2.61 -0.56 6.07
C ALA A 483 -1.23 -1.20 6.33
N ARG A 484 -1.10 -2.49 6.02
CA ARG A 484 0.15 -3.25 6.22
C ARG A 484 1.24 -2.73 5.28
N SER A 485 2.45 -2.61 5.82
CA SER A 485 3.66 -2.19 5.11
C SER A 485 4.70 -3.32 5.10
N LEU A 486 5.54 -3.41 4.07
CA LEU A 486 6.68 -4.34 4.10
C LEU A 486 7.68 -3.99 5.21
N THR A 487 7.68 -2.73 5.66
CA THR A 487 8.53 -2.21 6.75
C THR A 487 8.00 -2.53 8.15
N ASP A 488 6.79 -3.09 8.27
CA ASP A 488 6.17 -3.43 9.55
C ASP A 488 7.09 -4.30 10.43
N PRO A 489 7.26 -4.03 11.73
CA PRO A 489 8.12 -4.83 12.60
C PRO A 489 7.65 -6.29 12.77
N ILE A 490 8.58 -7.20 13.06
CA ILE A 490 8.25 -8.58 13.47
C ILE A 490 7.92 -8.58 14.97
N CYS A 491 6.83 -9.22 15.38
CA CYS A 491 6.38 -9.23 16.77
C CYS A 491 7.36 -10.00 17.69
N PRO A 492 7.86 -9.42 18.80
CA PRO A 492 8.82 -10.09 19.68
C PRO A 492 8.25 -11.27 20.47
N LEU A 493 6.94 -11.25 20.77
CA LEU A 493 6.28 -12.26 21.62
C LEU A 493 6.03 -13.61 20.92
N GLY A 494 6.15 -13.64 19.59
CA GLY A 494 5.98 -14.83 18.74
C GLY A 494 7.28 -15.42 18.23
N ALA A 495 8.44 -14.95 18.71
CA ALA A 495 9.78 -15.34 18.25
C ALA A 495 10.20 -16.78 18.66
N ALA A 496 9.26 -17.72 18.65
CA ALA A 496 9.51 -19.16 18.63
C ALA A 496 9.43 -19.72 17.21
N MET A 497 9.64 -18.88 16.18
CA MET A 497 9.92 -19.38 14.84
C MET A 497 11.42 -19.67 14.82
N GLU A 498 11.78 -20.95 14.71
CA GLU A 498 13.14 -21.35 14.42
C GLU A 498 13.61 -20.48 13.25
N ARG A 499 14.64 -19.66 13.47
CA ARG A 499 15.35 -19.05 12.36
C ARG A 499 15.78 -20.23 11.52
N TRP A 500 15.24 -20.32 10.29
CA TRP A 500 15.87 -21.12 9.25
C TRP A 500 17.35 -20.84 9.38
N GLY A 501 18.16 -21.89 9.42
CA GLY A 501 19.61 -21.76 9.43
C GLY A 501 19.96 -20.79 8.31
N CYS A 502 20.14 -19.53 8.68
CA CYS A 502 20.90 -18.59 7.91
C CYS A 502 22.22 -19.30 7.93
N GLY A 503 22.50 -20.07 6.86
CA GLY A 503 23.75 -20.76 6.73
C GLY A 503 24.77 -19.72 7.10
N HIS A 504 25.41 -19.89 8.26
CA HIS A 504 26.59 -19.13 8.57
C HIS A 504 27.40 -19.27 7.30
N GLU A 505 27.66 -18.17 6.59
CA GLU A 505 28.60 -18.19 5.47
C GLU A 505 29.75 -19.05 5.96
N PRO A 506 30.01 -20.18 5.29
CA PRO A 506 30.87 -21.15 5.91
C PRO A 506 32.22 -20.47 6.10
N PRO A 507 32.80 -20.64 7.29
CA PRO A 507 33.91 -19.82 7.74
C PRO A 507 35.02 -19.86 6.70
N ARG A 508 35.77 -18.75 6.59
CA ARG A 508 36.98 -18.70 5.77
C ARG A 508 37.87 -19.87 6.18
N GLU A 509 38.21 -20.71 5.21
CA GLU A 509 39.06 -21.86 5.46
C GLU A 509 40.43 -21.62 4.86
N THR A 510 41.48 -22.13 5.48
CA THR A 510 42.83 -22.08 4.92
C THR A 510 43.32 -23.50 4.68
N VAL A 511 43.64 -23.82 3.44
CA VAL A 511 44.26 -25.09 3.06
C VAL A 511 45.77 -24.88 2.89
N THR A 512 46.56 -25.86 3.35
CA THR A 512 48.03 -25.84 3.25
C THR A 512 48.48 -26.95 2.33
N PHE A 513 49.22 -26.59 1.28
CA PHE A 513 49.81 -27.52 0.33
C PHE A 513 51.07 -28.19 0.94
N PRO A 514 51.45 -29.39 0.49
CA PRO A 514 52.67 -30.06 0.93
C PRO A 514 53.94 -29.21 0.82
N CYS A 515 54.05 -28.35 -0.20
CA CYS A 515 55.12 -27.34 -0.34
C CYS A 515 55.09 -26.19 0.69
N GLY A 516 54.12 -26.17 1.61
CA GLY A 516 53.96 -25.13 2.63
C GLY A 516 53.25 -23.87 2.16
N ALA A 517 52.87 -23.78 0.89
CA ALA A 517 52.01 -22.70 0.39
C ALA A 517 50.60 -22.80 1.01
N ARG A 518 49.97 -21.66 1.27
CA ARG A 518 48.63 -21.59 1.88
C ARG A 518 47.66 -20.90 0.93
N ALA A 519 46.47 -21.46 0.78
CA ALA A 519 45.37 -20.83 0.06
C ALA A 519 44.18 -20.63 1.00
N GLU A 520 43.61 -19.42 0.98
CA GLU A 520 42.37 -19.07 1.67
C GLU A 520 41.19 -19.36 0.75
N LEU A 521 40.27 -20.20 1.20
CA LEU A 521 39.00 -20.49 0.56
C LEU A 521 37.89 -19.65 1.19
N ARG A 522 37.07 -19.04 0.34
CA ARG A 522 35.86 -18.31 0.72
C ARG A 522 34.68 -18.84 -0.07
N PHE A 523 33.56 -19.02 0.61
CA PHE A 523 32.34 -19.51 -0.01
C PHE A 523 31.26 -18.45 0.13
N GLN A 524 30.56 -18.15 -0.95
CA GLN A 524 29.58 -17.08 -1.01
C GLN A 524 28.33 -17.57 -1.70
N HIS A 525 27.17 -17.40 -1.06
CA HIS A 525 25.88 -17.69 -1.67
C HIS A 525 25.31 -16.42 -2.30
N LEU A 526 25.29 -16.36 -3.64
CA LEU A 526 24.57 -15.32 -4.37
C LEU A 526 23.07 -15.60 -4.38
N PHE A 527 22.74 -16.87 -4.63
CA PHE A 527 21.39 -17.40 -4.62
C PHE A 527 21.36 -18.64 -3.73
N SER A 528 20.17 -19.05 -3.30
CA SER A 528 20.01 -20.24 -2.45
C SER A 528 20.41 -21.53 -3.17
N ASN A 529 20.49 -21.51 -4.50
CA ASN A 529 20.97 -22.62 -5.33
C ASN A 529 22.19 -22.30 -6.20
N VAL A 530 22.89 -21.20 -5.92
CA VAL A 530 24.15 -20.83 -6.58
C VAL A 530 25.17 -20.39 -5.54
N MET A 531 26.29 -21.10 -5.48
CA MET A 531 27.39 -20.81 -4.56
C MET A 531 28.67 -20.56 -5.35
N SER A 532 29.39 -19.50 -5.00
CA SER A 532 30.71 -19.21 -5.53
C SER A 532 31.78 -19.58 -4.52
N VAL A 533 32.82 -20.24 -5.00
CA VAL A 533 34.01 -20.63 -4.24
C VAL A 533 35.17 -19.82 -4.77
N CYS A 534 35.67 -18.92 -3.94
CA CYS A 534 36.80 -18.07 -4.24
C CYS A 534 38.02 -18.61 -3.53
N ALA A 535 39.15 -18.72 -4.22
CA ALA A 535 40.41 -19.09 -3.60
C ALA A 535 41.49 -18.03 -3.85
N LYS A 536 42.23 -17.72 -2.78
CA LYS A 536 43.33 -16.76 -2.80
C LYS A 536 44.58 -17.40 -2.24
N LEU A 537 45.64 -17.43 -3.03
CA LEU A 537 46.96 -17.82 -2.61
C LEU A 537 47.54 -16.74 -1.69
N GLN A 538 48.00 -17.15 -0.52
CA GLN A 538 48.74 -16.28 0.39
C GLN A 538 50.20 -16.19 -0.05
N ASP A 539 50.97 -15.30 0.58
CA ASP A 539 52.39 -15.12 0.28
C ASP A 539 53.13 -16.47 0.18
N PRO A 540 53.69 -16.81 -1.00
CA PRO A 540 54.30 -18.10 -1.21
C PRO A 540 55.60 -18.24 -0.38
N PRO A 541 55.92 -19.46 0.08
CA PRO A 541 57.18 -19.73 0.76
C PRO A 541 58.41 -19.35 -0.08
N ALA A 542 59.50 -18.92 0.56
CA ALA A 542 60.71 -18.42 -0.10
C ALA A 542 61.43 -19.43 -1.05
N HIS A 543 61.01 -20.70 -1.09
CA HIS A 543 61.60 -21.76 -1.91
C HIS A 543 60.79 -22.07 -3.18
N ILE A 544 59.67 -21.38 -3.41
CA ILE A 544 58.83 -21.49 -4.62
C ILE A 544 58.64 -20.12 -5.28
N THR A 545 58.46 -20.12 -6.60
CA THR A 545 58.19 -18.93 -7.43
C THR A 545 57.19 -19.27 -8.54
N ASP A 546 56.58 -18.27 -9.18
CA ASP A 546 55.62 -18.48 -10.27
C ASP A 546 54.47 -19.41 -9.86
N ALA A 547 53.89 -19.13 -8.69
CA ALA A 547 52.83 -19.93 -8.10
C ALA A 547 51.45 -19.47 -8.62
N HIS A 548 50.65 -20.39 -9.13
CA HIS A 548 49.31 -20.16 -9.66
C HIS A 548 48.36 -21.24 -9.16
N LEU A 549 47.20 -20.81 -8.66
CA LEU A 549 46.16 -21.69 -8.13
C LEU A 549 45.09 -21.93 -9.21
N MET A 550 44.69 -23.17 -9.42
CA MET A 550 43.58 -23.55 -10.28
C MET A 550 42.60 -24.41 -9.50
N LEU A 551 41.31 -24.24 -9.76
CA LEU A 551 40.26 -25.08 -9.17
C LEU A 551 39.66 -25.91 -10.30
N ARG A 552 39.68 -27.24 -10.17
CA ARG A 552 39.08 -28.15 -11.16
C ARG A 552 37.60 -28.34 -10.88
N GLN A 553 36.82 -28.48 -11.95
CA GLN A 553 35.40 -28.81 -11.87
C GLN A 553 35.21 -30.20 -11.22
N PRO A 554 34.32 -30.33 -10.22
CA PRO A 554 34.00 -31.61 -9.62
C PRO A 554 33.29 -32.54 -10.60
N THR A 555 33.71 -33.79 -10.66
CA THR A 555 33.18 -34.81 -11.58
C THR A 555 31.73 -35.17 -11.26
N GLU A 556 31.28 -34.96 -10.01
CA GLU A 556 29.89 -35.17 -9.58
C GLU A 556 28.92 -34.09 -10.11
N VAL A 557 29.46 -33.04 -10.74
CA VAL A 557 28.70 -31.93 -11.33
C VAL A 557 28.71 -32.02 -12.87
N ASP A 558 29.40 -33.01 -13.46
CA ASP A 558 29.52 -33.19 -14.92
C ASP A 558 28.17 -33.49 -15.60
N ASP A 559 27.23 -34.17 -14.93
CA ASP A 559 25.87 -34.38 -15.46
C ASP A 559 24.96 -33.14 -15.28
N VAL A 560 25.43 -32.10 -14.58
CA VAL A 560 24.65 -30.92 -14.15
C VAL A 560 25.15 -29.60 -14.75
N ALA A 561 26.34 -29.57 -15.35
CA ALA A 561 26.96 -28.36 -15.88
C ALA A 561 27.68 -28.59 -17.22
N ASN A 562 26.92 -28.66 -18.32
CA ASN A 562 27.42 -28.20 -19.61
C ASN A 562 27.44 -26.66 -19.59
N LEU A 563 28.51 -26.09 -19.04
CA LEU A 563 28.85 -24.68 -19.21
C LEU A 563 30.15 -24.63 -20.02
N GLU A 564 29.99 -24.66 -21.34
CA GLU A 564 31.08 -24.28 -22.23
C GLU A 564 31.51 -22.85 -21.93
N GLU A 565 32.82 -22.65 -21.86
CA GLU A 565 33.53 -21.38 -21.83
C GLU A 565 33.08 -20.47 -22.99
N SER A 566 32.01 -19.68 -22.84
CA SER A 566 31.72 -18.58 -23.79
C SER A 566 30.66 -17.60 -23.30
N ARG A 567 31.03 -16.82 -22.27
CA ARG A 567 30.69 -15.39 -21.97
C ARG A 567 30.83 -15.20 -20.45
N PRO A 568 31.29 -14.05 -19.95
CA PRO A 568 31.24 -13.78 -18.52
C PRO A 568 29.77 -13.87 -18.09
N ASP A 569 29.46 -14.85 -17.25
CA ASP A 569 28.10 -15.07 -16.79
C ASP A 569 27.64 -13.81 -16.04
N GLN A 570 26.39 -13.35 -16.22
CA GLN A 570 25.87 -12.19 -15.48
C GLN A 570 26.05 -12.33 -13.97
N VAL A 571 26.07 -13.58 -13.48
CA VAL A 571 26.38 -13.94 -12.10
C VAL A 571 27.83 -13.60 -11.72
N GLU A 572 28.80 -13.78 -12.62
CA GLU A 572 30.20 -13.35 -12.44
C GLU A 572 30.33 -11.82 -12.41
N SER A 573 29.60 -11.11 -13.27
CA SER A 573 29.55 -9.64 -13.23
C SER A 573 28.95 -9.12 -11.92
N LEU A 574 27.87 -9.74 -11.44
CA LEU A 574 27.29 -9.45 -10.12
C LEU A 574 28.27 -9.78 -8.98
N LEU A 575 28.97 -10.92 -9.05
CA LEU A 575 30.03 -11.26 -8.08
C LEU A 575 31.12 -10.20 -8.04
N ALA A 576 31.60 -9.75 -9.19
CA ALA A 576 32.62 -8.71 -9.29
C ALA A 576 32.15 -7.37 -8.71
N SER A 577 30.86 -7.07 -8.76
CA SER A 577 30.27 -5.86 -8.18
C SER A 577 30.07 -5.93 -6.66
N VAL A 578 29.77 -7.12 -6.12
CA VAL A 578 29.45 -7.34 -4.69
C VAL A 578 30.70 -7.67 -3.89
N CYS A 579 31.59 -8.49 -4.45
CA CYS A 579 32.92 -8.66 -3.94
C CYS A 579 33.76 -7.49 -4.43
N LYS A 580 33.95 -6.48 -3.57
CA LYS A 580 35.07 -5.55 -3.73
C LYS A 580 36.27 -6.38 -4.16
N GLN A 581 36.88 -6.07 -5.31
CA GLN A 581 38.08 -6.73 -5.83
C GLN A 581 39.18 -6.70 -4.76
N GLU A 582 39.16 -7.65 -3.84
CA GLU A 582 40.39 -8.22 -3.33
C GLU A 582 40.85 -9.14 -4.45
N GLU A 583 42.06 -8.93 -4.96
CA GLU A 583 42.69 -9.81 -5.96
C GLU A 583 42.53 -11.27 -5.50
N GLN A 584 41.62 -12.01 -6.15
CA GLN A 584 41.37 -13.43 -5.92
C GLN A 584 41.97 -14.17 -7.11
N ASP A 585 42.74 -15.23 -6.86
CA ASP A 585 43.50 -15.92 -7.90
C ASP A 585 42.62 -16.86 -8.72
N CYS A 586 41.54 -17.41 -8.13
CA CYS A 586 40.52 -18.14 -8.88
C CYS A 586 39.13 -18.07 -8.23
N ILE A 587 38.10 -18.08 -9.07
CA ILE A 587 36.68 -18.11 -8.69
C ILE A 587 36.04 -19.27 -9.43
N PHE A 588 35.21 -20.04 -8.73
CA PHE A 588 34.48 -21.16 -9.28
C PHE A 588 33.01 -21.12 -8.84
N GLN A 589 32.08 -21.38 -9.76
CA GLN A 589 30.65 -21.27 -9.48
C GLN A 589 29.98 -22.64 -9.51
N LEU A 590 29.31 -22.99 -8.41
CA LEU A 590 28.45 -24.16 -8.29
C LEU A 590 26.99 -23.73 -8.47
N CYS A 591 26.44 -24.01 -9.64
CA CYS A 591 25.03 -23.81 -9.96
C CYS A 591 24.22 -25.08 -9.69
N GLY A 592 22.89 -24.93 -9.59
CA GLY A 592 22.01 -26.09 -9.54
C GLY A 592 22.13 -26.90 -8.25
N LEU A 593 22.48 -26.25 -7.12
CA LEU A 593 22.72 -26.94 -5.85
C LEU A 593 21.52 -27.78 -5.37
N GLN A 594 20.31 -27.49 -5.86
CA GLN A 594 19.11 -28.27 -5.61
C GLN A 594 19.16 -29.69 -6.16
N LYS A 595 20.02 -29.95 -7.16
CA LYS A 595 20.18 -31.25 -7.83
C LYS A 595 21.20 -32.15 -7.11
N ILE A 596 22.03 -31.58 -6.24
CA ILE A 596 23.13 -32.27 -5.59
C ILE A 596 22.59 -33.16 -4.45
N GLN A 597 22.76 -34.48 -4.60
CA GLN A 597 22.31 -35.47 -3.60
C GLN A 597 23.44 -36.07 -2.75
N VAL A 598 24.69 -35.84 -3.16
CA VAL A 598 25.93 -36.36 -2.58
C VAL A 598 26.87 -35.22 -2.18
N ASP A 599 27.89 -35.52 -1.37
CA ASP A 599 28.92 -34.54 -1.05
C ASP A 599 29.76 -34.23 -2.30
N VAL A 600 30.14 -32.96 -2.48
CA VAL A 600 30.91 -32.51 -3.66
C VAL A 600 32.38 -32.44 -3.31
N VAL A 601 33.24 -33.00 -4.17
CA VAL A 601 34.69 -32.94 -3.98
C VAL A 601 35.29 -31.85 -4.86
N LEU A 602 35.72 -30.74 -4.24
CA LEU A 602 36.49 -29.71 -4.92
C LEU A 602 37.96 -30.12 -5.01
N GLN A 603 38.56 -30.03 -6.20
CA GLN A 603 39.98 -30.24 -6.37
C GLN A 603 40.71 -28.92 -6.65
N LEU A 604 41.68 -28.58 -5.80
CA LEU A 604 42.57 -27.43 -5.95
C LEU A 604 43.94 -27.88 -6.42
N ASP A 605 44.41 -27.31 -7.52
CA ASP A 605 45.74 -27.54 -8.07
C ASP A 605 46.61 -26.29 -7.91
N LEU A 606 47.75 -26.44 -7.25
CA LEU A 606 48.79 -25.42 -7.16
C LEU A 606 49.90 -25.75 -8.16
N HIS A 607 50.06 -24.90 -9.16
CA HIS A 607 51.20 -24.95 -10.08
C HIS A 607 52.27 -23.99 -9.61
N TYR A 608 53.52 -24.44 -9.45
CA TYR A 608 54.63 -23.58 -9.03
C TYR A 608 55.97 -24.07 -9.58
N THR A 609 56.97 -23.18 -9.57
CA THR A 609 58.36 -23.52 -9.92
C THR A 609 59.21 -23.56 -8.66
N GLN A 610 59.90 -24.67 -8.44
CA GLN A 610 60.77 -24.83 -7.27
C GLN A 610 62.15 -24.19 -7.53
N LEU A 611 62.60 -23.31 -6.64
CA LEU A 611 63.83 -22.52 -6.85
C LEU A 611 65.11 -23.39 -6.89
N SER A 612 65.17 -24.45 -6.10
CA SER A 612 66.34 -25.33 -6.01
C SER A 612 66.55 -26.21 -7.26
N THR A 613 65.46 -26.61 -7.92
CA THR A 613 65.48 -27.56 -9.04
C THR A 613 65.11 -26.94 -10.39
N LYS A 614 64.57 -25.70 -10.39
CA LYS A 614 63.98 -25.02 -11.55
C LYS A 614 62.92 -25.85 -12.30
N LYS A 615 62.32 -26.84 -11.62
CA LYS A 615 61.29 -27.70 -12.20
C LYS A 615 59.89 -27.17 -11.88
N ARG A 616 59.02 -27.13 -12.89
CA ARG A 616 57.60 -26.83 -12.71
C ARG A 616 56.91 -28.06 -12.12
N THR A 617 56.17 -27.85 -11.03
CA THR A 617 55.49 -28.89 -10.25
C THR A 617 54.02 -28.52 -10.09
N CYS A 618 53.16 -29.53 -9.94
CA CYS A 618 51.74 -29.38 -9.64
C CYS A 618 51.43 -30.22 -8.40
N GLU A 619 50.83 -29.62 -7.39
CA GLU A 619 50.31 -30.30 -6.20
C GLU A 619 48.78 -30.15 -6.17
N SER A 620 48.07 -31.25 -5.95
CA SER A 620 46.60 -31.27 -5.89
C SER A 620 46.11 -31.54 -4.47
N LEU A 621 45.09 -30.82 -4.05
CA LEU A 621 44.42 -30.97 -2.75
C LEU A 621 42.91 -31.12 -2.98
N GLN A 622 42.27 -32.04 -2.27
CA GLN A 622 40.83 -32.25 -2.33
C GLN A 622 40.15 -31.68 -1.09
N LYS A 623 39.04 -30.98 -1.29
CA LYS A 623 38.17 -30.45 -0.24
C LYS A 623 36.75 -30.97 -0.45
N ILE A 624 36.24 -31.68 0.55
CA ILE A 624 34.86 -32.19 0.54
C ILE A 624 33.93 -31.10 1.05
N LEU A 625 32.89 -30.81 0.27
CA LEU A 625 31.77 -29.96 0.62
C LEU A 625 30.56 -30.82 0.95
N PRO A 626 30.09 -30.83 2.20
CA PRO A 626 28.98 -31.67 2.59
C PRO A 626 27.68 -31.19 1.93
N LYS A 627 26.85 -32.12 1.44
CA LYS A 627 25.57 -31.80 0.80
C LYS A 627 24.63 -30.98 1.69
N SER A 628 24.73 -31.17 3.00
CA SER A 628 23.96 -30.42 3.99
C SER A 628 24.27 -28.92 3.95
N LEU A 629 25.43 -28.52 3.44
CA LEU A 629 25.83 -27.13 3.26
C LEU A 629 25.38 -26.58 1.90
N LEU A 630 25.36 -27.43 0.86
CA LEU A 630 25.05 -27.06 -0.52
C LEU A 630 23.55 -26.91 -0.79
N GLY A 631 22.74 -27.81 -0.23
CA GLY A 631 21.31 -27.88 -0.50
C GLY A 631 20.47 -27.72 0.75
N GLN A 632 20.82 -26.83 1.70
CA GLN A 632 20.11 -26.67 2.98
C GLN A 632 18.59 -26.57 2.82
N PHE A 633 18.16 -25.76 1.83
CA PHE A 633 16.75 -25.59 1.55
C PHE A 633 16.07 -26.86 1.02
N PHE A 634 16.81 -27.75 0.35
CA PHE A 634 16.31 -29.01 -0.23
C PHE A 634 16.63 -30.27 0.62
N SER A 635 17.49 -30.19 1.62
CA SER A 635 18.03 -31.35 2.35
C SER A 635 17.46 -31.59 3.76
N GLN A 636 16.82 -30.60 4.39
CA GLN A 636 16.27 -30.77 5.75
C GLN A 636 15.09 -31.77 5.78
N ARG A 637 15.21 -32.80 6.63
CA ARG A 637 14.09 -33.68 7.03
C ARG A 637 13.33 -33.02 8.17
N ASN A 638 12.01 -32.89 8.01
CA ASN A 638 11.10 -32.37 9.04
C ASN A 638 11.22 -33.19 10.35
N TYR A 639 11.56 -32.53 11.46
CA TYR A 639 11.34 -33.05 12.81
C TYR A 639 10.21 -32.27 13.48
N ALA A 640 9.40 -33.01 14.25
CA ALA A 640 8.35 -32.59 15.19
C ALA A 640 6.94 -32.30 14.63
N GLN A 641 6.12 -33.35 14.54
CA GLN A 641 4.69 -33.24 14.90
C GLN A 641 4.56 -33.09 16.43
N PRO A 642 3.77 -32.14 16.95
CA PRO A 642 3.38 -32.16 18.36
C PRO A 642 2.43 -33.34 18.59
N LYS A 643 2.80 -34.23 19.52
CA LYS A 643 1.89 -35.25 20.04
C LYS A 643 0.71 -34.54 20.72
N TYR A 644 -0.46 -34.57 20.10
CA TYR A 644 -1.70 -34.26 20.80
C TYR A 644 -1.93 -35.31 21.88
N GLN A 645 -1.76 -34.92 23.14
CA GLN A 645 -2.24 -35.70 24.27
C GLN A 645 -3.76 -35.62 24.28
N ASN A 646 -4.41 -36.79 24.17
CA ASN A 646 -5.82 -36.98 24.44
C ASN A 646 -6.16 -36.55 25.87
N THR A 647 -7.02 -35.56 26.02
CA THR A 647 -7.81 -35.35 27.24
C THR A 647 -9.29 -35.60 26.92
N PRO A 648 -10.01 -36.39 27.75
CA PRO A 648 -11.35 -36.84 27.43
C PRO A 648 -12.41 -35.74 27.67
N ALA A 649 -13.43 -35.75 26.84
CA ALA A 649 -14.56 -34.84 26.86
C ALA A 649 -15.35 -34.94 28.18
N TRP A 650 -15.66 -33.77 28.77
CA TRP A 650 -16.72 -33.66 29.76
C TRP A 650 -18.08 -33.69 29.07
N ALA A 651 -18.90 -34.64 29.51
CA ALA A 651 -20.30 -34.79 29.16
C ALA A 651 -21.15 -33.72 29.87
N ASP A 652 -22.13 -33.17 29.15
CA ASP A 652 -23.28 -32.51 29.75
C ASP A 652 -24.56 -33.16 29.19
N PRO A 653 -25.57 -33.50 30.02
CA PRO A 653 -26.68 -34.37 29.63
C PRO A 653 -27.97 -33.60 29.30
N LYS A 654 -28.90 -34.35 28.67
CA LYS A 654 -30.30 -34.07 28.27
C LYS A 654 -30.41 -33.91 26.75
N GLY A 655 -31.00 -34.83 25.98
CA GLY A 655 -32.04 -35.82 26.27
C GLY A 655 -33.35 -35.35 25.65
N GLN A 656 -33.63 -35.76 24.41
CA GLN A 656 -34.98 -36.18 23.98
C GLN A 656 -34.94 -36.84 22.60
N GLN A 657 -35.55 -38.03 22.57
CA GLN A 657 -35.73 -38.92 21.43
C GLN A 657 -36.75 -38.37 20.43
N ALA A 658 -36.54 -38.65 19.14
CA ALA A 658 -37.62 -39.04 18.24
C ALA A 658 -37.05 -39.87 17.08
N SER A 659 -37.31 -41.18 17.14
CA SER A 659 -37.18 -42.17 16.08
C SER A 659 -38.33 -42.07 15.07
N LEU A 660 -38.12 -42.54 13.82
CA LEU A 660 -38.98 -43.44 13.01
C LEU A 660 -38.76 -43.18 11.49
N ARG A 661 -38.16 -44.16 10.77
CA ARG A 661 -38.79 -45.09 9.78
C ARG A 661 -38.77 -44.59 8.32
N THR A 662 -37.92 -45.15 7.46
CA THR A 662 -38.06 -46.34 6.57
C THR A 662 -39.04 -46.19 5.40
N GLY A 663 -38.55 -46.47 4.18
CA GLY A 663 -39.37 -46.80 3.01
C GLY A 663 -38.52 -47.11 1.76
N ALA A 664 -38.29 -48.41 1.50
CA ALA A 664 -37.90 -49.00 0.20
C ALA A 664 -39.08 -48.92 -0.80
N GLY A 665 -39.00 -49.14 -2.12
CA GLY A 665 -38.02 -49.69 -3.06
C GLY A 665 -38.72 -49.88 -4.44
N HIS A 666 -38.05 -50.59 -5.37
CA HIS A 666 -38.49 -51.10 -6.70
C HIS A 666 -38.40 -50.16 -7.91
N SER A 667 -38.16 -50.58 -9.16
CA SER A 667 -37.24 -51.52 -9.86
C SER A 667 -37.62 -51.47 -11.36
N LEU A 668 -36.59 -51.52 -12.24
CA LEU A 668 -36.47 -51.57 -13.73
C LEU A 668 -37.52 -52.41 -14.54
N PRO A 669 -37.69 -52.25 -15.90
CA PRO A 669 -36.64 -52.57 -16.91
C PRO A 669 -36.58 -51.88 -18.31
N SER A 670 -35.35 -51.89 -18.84
CA SER A 670 -34.81 -52.07 -20.22
C SER A 670 -35.39 -51.38 -21.48
N SER A 671 -34.52 -50.65 -22.20
CA SER A 671 -34.14 -50.93 -23.61
C SER A 671 -32.93 -50.09 -24.06
N ASN A 672 -31.85 -50.75 -24.49
CA ASN A 672 -30.66 -50.24 -25.21
C ASN A 672 -30.91 -50.29 -26.75
N PRO A 673 -30.05 -49.78 -27.68
CA PRO A 673 -28.60 -49.56 -27.57
C PRO A 673 -28.00 -48.30 -28.28
N SER A 674 -26.66 -48.24 -28.24
CA SER A 674 -25.67 -47.53 -29.08
C SER A 674 -25.40 -46.04 -28.84
N ASN A 675 -24.27 -45.72 -28.20
CA ASN A 675 -23.04 -45.39 -28.93
C ASN A 675 -21.81 -45.33 -28.00
N SER A 676 -20.70 -45.83 -28.51
CA SER A 676 -19.36 -45.81 -27.92
C SER A 676 -18.72 -44.42 -28.02
N SER A 677 -18.26 -43.88 -26.91
CA SER A 677 -17.08 -43.00 -26.89
C SER A 677 -16.45 -43.06 -25.51
N SER A 678 -15.22 -43.56 -25.47
CA SER A 678 -14.34 -43.59 -24.32
C SER A 678 -14.05 -42.16 -23.85
N GLU A 679 -14.52 -41.80 -22.67
CA GLU A 679 -14.03 -40.62 -21.94
C GLU A 679 -12.67 -40.96 -21.32
N PRO A 680 -11.63 -40.09 -21.44
CA PRO A 680 -10.51 -40.14 -20.51
C PRO A 680 -10.89 -39.36 -19.25
N GLU A 681 -10.85 -40.06 -18.12
CA GLU A 681 -11.02 -39.50 -16.77
C GLU A 681 -9.94 -38.44 -16.48
N GLU A 682 -10.39 -37.26 -16.04
CA GLU A 682 -9.55 -36.18 -15.52
C GLU A 682 -8.92 -36.60 -14.17
N ASN A 683 -7.63 -36.90 -14.17
CA ASN A 683 -6.81 -37.10 -12.97
C ASN A 683 -5.83 -35.92 -12.82
N ASP A 684 -6.21 -34.87 -12.09
CA ASP A 684 -5.29 -33.74 -11.85
C ASP A 684 -5.34 -33.15 -10.43
N GLU A 685 -6.13 -33.74 -9.52
CA GLU A 685 -6.10 -33.46 -8.07
C GLU A 685 -4.88 -34.11 -7.36
N SER A 686 -4.22 -35.07 -8.01
CA SER A 686 -3.13 -35.87 -7.44
C SER A 686 -1.74 -35.25 -7.55
N SER A 687 -1.46 -34.40 -8.55
CA SER A 687 -0.07 -34.08 -8.91
C SER A 687 0.71 -33.20 -7.92
N LEU A 688 0.06 -32.52 -6.95
CA LEU A 688 0.74 -31.78 -5.87
C LEU A 688 0.67 -32.50 -4.52
N SER A 689 -0.35 -33.32 -4.29
CA SER A 689 -0.62 -34.04 -3.04
C SER A 689 0.02 -35.44 -3.06
N GLU A 690 -0.06 -36.17 -4.17
CA GLU A 690 0.56 -37.49 -4.38
C GLU A 690 2.06 -37.39 -4.62
N LEU A 691 2.56 -36.37 -5.33
CA LEU A 691 4.00 -36.14 -5.52
C LEU A 691 4.69 -35.76 -4.20
N CYS A 692 4.03 -34.96 -3.35
CA CYS A 692 4.48 -34.69 -1.99
C CYS A 692 4.44 -35.96 -1.11
N SER A 693 3.45 -36.84 -1.30
CA SER A 693 3.33 -38.09 -0.53
C SER A 693 4.29 -39.19 -1.01
N ALA A 694 4.64 -39.21 -2.31
CA ALA A 694 5.57 -40.16 -2.92
C ALA A 694 7.03 -39.81 -2.61
N LEU A 695 7.40 -38.53 -2.65
CA LEU A 695 8.75 -38.06 -2.28
C LEU A 695 9.05 -38.20 -0.77
N LEU A 696 8.02 -38.21 0.08
CA LEU A 696 8.17 -38.48 1.52
C LEU A 696 8.31 -39.99 1.84
N ARG A 697 7.91 -40.89 0.94
CA ARG A 697 8.04 -42.35 1.13
C ARG A 697 9.35 -42.93 0.58
N ALA A 698 10.02 -42.23 -0.34
CA ALA A 698 11.31 -42.66 -0.88
C ALA A 698 12.48 -42.25 0.06
N GLY A 699 12.64 -42.99 1.17
CA GLY A 699 13.93 -43.12 1.85
C GLY A 699 14.81 -44.16 1.14
N PRO A 700 16.15 -44.10 1.25
CA PRO A 700 17.03 -44.86 0.36
C PRO A 700 16.99 -46.37 0.69
N GLY A 701 16.95 -47.17 -0.36
CA GLY A 701 17.37 -48.57 -0.37
C GLY A 701 16.29 -49.59 -0.05
N GLN A 702 15.72 -50.19 -1.10
CA GLN A 702 15.69 -51.65 -1.20
C GLN A 702 15.92 -52.05 -2.66
N ASP A 703 17.10 -52.61 -2.90
CA ASP A 703 17.36 -53.53 -4.01
C ASP A 703 16.41 -54.74 -3.91
N HIS A 704 15.95 -55.20 -5.07
CA HIS A 704 15.92 -56.61 -5.51
C HIS A 704 14.78 -56.85 -6.53
N PRO A 705 14.96 -57.84 -7.43
CA PRO A 705 15.92 -57.96 -8.51
C PRO A 705 15.35 -57.55 -9.88
#